data_AF-A0A2E2QGQ8-F1
#
_entry.id   AF-A0A2E2QGQ8-F1
#
_cell.length_a   1.000
_cell.length_b   1.000
_cell.length_c   1.000
_cell.angle_alpha   90.00
_cell.angle_beta   90.00
_cell.angle_gamma   90.00
#
_symmetry.space_group_name_H-M   'P 1'
#
loop_
_entity.id
_entity.type
_entity.pdbx_description
1 polymer ?
#
loop_
_entity_poly.entity_id
_entity_poly.type
_entity_poly.pdbx_seq_one_letter_code
_entity_poly.pdbx_strand_id
1 'polypeptide(L)'
;MSEFKRQIELAAKRQQIAVISVLAFFALVGTLLVVGFVLLKATVIEVVPEPAAINADISVESGAAVYVEGTLFSLSRQPVLNVTSEGFEPVSRVIANSEEGKTVLIEMQELQARLVLTVVDIDDDIAWKLNGKALPLSSSLDQKLEPGAYEVELEHPYYESESFQFELSRGQTETREISLTKIEGQVELDAAPEGAALKFDGEKVAEYPVVLKRPAGKYSVMIEKEGYLPITDEVEITNRDRQVYRNYQLQPQPAYLKVSVSPTGGELSLNGKSISAEARQKLASNKRYYLNYKKKGYTSEEREISLKPEEEAEVAFNLKLNIGDVQITSSPEAAVYIDGKAVGNTPLSLRLPSFTHKISIVRQGYRTVNKSVVPSAASPQRIDVTLQTEKAAQLAEAKPKYVNSVGMEMVLFQPSNVTLGAPRSESGQRANEFLRPVELTRHFYAASTEVAQAQFALFDTGRSYSGSGALPISNVSWDQAAQYCNWLSKKEGLSPFYKFNGDRYRGFDPNSDGYRLLTEAEWEWLARKAGRIKQTRFPWGDDPVIPKGAGNIADESANGKTRFYVPNYVDGYAGVAPVKSFATDKAGLHDIFGNVAEWVHDYYSLVPPANDAVLQDPLGRQQGDQHMFKGANWSSGTLTELRPAYRGSGTEGSDTVGFRVGRFLYGEAK
;
A
#
# COMPACT_ATOMS: atom_id res chain seq x y z
N MET A 1 -29.78 140.63 98.40
CA MET A 1 -28.84 140.10 97.37
C MET A 1 -29.64 139.84 96.10
N SER A 2 -29.33 140.54 95.00
CA SER A 2 -30.07 140.40 93.73
C SER A 2 -29.93 138.99 93.14
N GLU A 3 -31.04 138.41 92.66
CA GLU A 3 -31.17 137.07 92.05
C GLU A 3 -30.13 136.75 90.97
N PHE A 4 -29.50 137.78 90.39
CA PHE A 4 -28.46 137.67 89.38
C PHE A 4 -27.21 136.88 89.84
N LYS A 5 -26.77 137.03 91.09
CA LYS A 5 -25.59 136.29 91.60
C LYS A 5 -25.87 134.79 91.81
N ARG A 6 -27.12 134.41 92.13
CA ARG A 6 -27.52 133.01 92.33
C ARG A 6 -27.66 132.26 91.01
N GLN A 7 -28.03 132.97 89.93
CA GLN A 7 -28.07 132.44 88.57
C GLN A 7 -26.67 132.13 88.00
N ILE A 8 -25.67 132.96 88.30
CA ILE A 8 -24.28 132.71 87.84
C ILE A 8 -23.66 131.49 88.54
N GLU A 9 -23.88 131.32 89.85
CA GLU A 9 -23.37 130.17 90.60
C GLU A 9 -24.01 128.83 90.16
N LEU A 10 -25.32 128.84 89.85
CA LEU A 10 -26.03 127.66 89.34
C LEU A 10 -25.65 127.35 87.87
N ALA A 11 -25.33 128.36 87.06
CA ALA A 11 -24.83 128.16 85.69
C ALA A 11 -23.40 127.60 85.65
N ALA A 12 -22.50 128.10 86.52
CA ALA A 12 -21.13 127.60 86.64
C ALA A 12 -21.10 126.11 87.08
N LYS A 13 -21.98 125.70 88.00
CA LYS A 13 -22.10 124.30 88.44
C LYS A 13 -22.65 123.37 87.35
N ARG A 14 -23.57 123.84 86.50
CA ARG A 14 -24.10 123.05 85.36
C ARG A 14 -23.08 122.84 84.25
N GLN A 15 -22.25 123.85 83.97
CA GLN A 15 -21.18 123.73 82.96
C GLN A 15 -20.07 122.76 83.39
N GLN A 16 -19.69 122.76 84.67
CA GLN A 16 -18.73 121.79 85.20
C GLN A 16 -19.24 120.34 85.11
N ILE A 17 -20.53 120.09 85.39
CA ILE A 17 -21.12 118.74 85.30
C ILE A 17 -21.17 118.26 83.84
N ALA A 18 -21.50 119.11 82.88
CA ALA A 18 -21.58 118.72 81.46
C ALA A 18 -20.23 118.29 80.86
N VAL A 19 -19.14 119.01 81.18
CA VAL A 19 -17.80 118.69 80.66
C VAL A 19 -17.27 117.37 81.24
N ILE A 20 -17.52 117.09 82.52
CA ILE A 20 -17.11 115.83 83.16
C ILE A 20 -17.86 114.64 82.55
N SER A 21 -19.16 114.79 82.24
CA SER A 21 -19.96 113.73 81.60
C SER A 21 -19.45 113.36 80.20
N VAL A 22 -19.04 114.34 79.40
CA VAL A 22 -18.51 114.11 78.04
C VAL A 22 -17.16 113.41 78.09
N LEU A 23 -16.25 113.84 78.97
CA LEU A 23 -14.96 113.17 79.16
C LEU A 23 -15.13 111.74 79.70
N ALA A 24 -16.07 111.51 80.61
CA ALA A 24 -16.40 110.17 81.09
C ALA A 24 -16.97 109.27 79.99
N PHE A 25 -17.80 109.80 79.08
CA PHE A 25 -18.31 109.05 77.93
C PHE A 25 -17.19 108.66 76.95
N PHE A 26 -16.31 109.58 76.58
CA PHE A 26 -15.17 109.26 75.71
C PHE A 26 -14.16 108.32 76.38
N ALA A 27 -13.94 108.46 77.69
CA ALA A 27 -13.12 107.50 78.44
C ALA A 27 -13.79 106.11 78.47
N LEU A 28 -15.11 106.02 78.65
CA LEU A 28 -15.85 104.75 78.62
C LEU A 28 -15.83 104.11 77.23
N VAL A 29 -16.05 104.88 76.16
CA VAL A 29 -15.97 104.40 74.77
C VAL A 29 -14.54 103.98 74.43
N GLY A 30 -13.53 104.76 74.82
CA GLY A 30 -12.13 104.40 74.66
C GLY A 30 -11.78 103.11 75.41
N THR A 31 -12.29 102.95 76.64
CA THR A 31 -12.09 101.73 77.44
C THR A 31 -12.81 100.53 76.82
N LEU A 32 -14.04 100.70 76.31
CA LEU A 32 -14.79 99.64 75.63
C LEU A 32 -14.15 99.23 74.30
N LEU A 33 -13.56 100.16 73.55
CA LEU A 33 -12.80 99.85 72.33
C LEU A 33 -11.50 99.11 72.67
N VAL A 34 -10.78 99.52 73.73
CA VAL A 34 -9.57 98.83 74.18
C VAL A 34 -9.89 97.44 74.73
N VAL A 35 -10.95 97.29 75.54
CA VAL A 35 -11.40 95.98 76.04
C VAL A 35 -11.92 95.10 74.90
N GLY A 36 -12.63 95.68 73.93
CA GLY A 36 -13.06 95.00 72.71
C GLY A 36 -11.88 94.47 71.90
N PHE A 37 -10.82 95.26 71.76
CA PHE A 37 -9.60 94.87 71.04
C PHE A 37 -8.79 93.82 71.79
N VAL A 38 -8.71 93.89 73.13
CA VAL A 38 -8.02 92.89 73.98
C VAL A 38 -8.74 91.53 74.01
N LEU A 39 -10.05 91.50 73.72
CA LEU A 39 -10.83 90.26 73.66
C LEU A 39 -10.81 89.57 72.29
N LEU A 40 -10.22 90.19 71.26
CA LEU A 40 -10.08 89.58 69.93
C LEU A 40 -8.99 88.51 69.93
N LYS A 41 -9.29 87.34 69.38
CA LYS A 41 -8.29 86.30 69.15
C LYS A 41 -7.54 86.59 67.85
N ALA A 42 -6.22 86.67 67.96
CA ALA A 42 -5.30 86.88 66.86
C ALA A 42 -4.87 85.54 66.24
N THR A 43 -5.25 85.28 64.99
CA THR A 43 -4.92 84.02 64.27
C THR A 43 -3.88 84.32 63.20
N VAL A 44 -2.72 83.66 63.26
CA VAL A 44 -1.63 83.89 62.28
C VAL A 44 -1.92 83.08 61.02
N ILE A 45 -1.80 83.70 59.84
CA ILE A 45 -1.98 83.02 58.56
C ILE A 45 -0.61 82.87 57.89
N GLU A 46 -0.24 81.63 57.59
CA GLU A 46 1.03 81.31 56.93
C GLU A 46 0.75 80.61 55.61
N VAL A 47 1.27 81.14 54.52
CA VAL A 47 1.10 80.58 53.17
C VAL A 47 2.35 79.78 52.83
N VAL A 48 2.19 78.58 52.27
CA VAL A 48 3.30 77.76 51.78
C VAL A 48 2.98 77.24 50.38
N PRO A 49 3.99 77.00 49.51
CA PRO A 49 5.43 77.15 49.74
C PRO A 49 5.91 78.62 49.76
N GLU A 50 7.13 78.89 50.23
CA GLU A 50 7.71 80.25 50.38
C GLU A 50 7.52 81.16 49.14
N PRO A 51 7.68 80.68 47.88
CA PRO A 51 7.43 81.51 46.71
C PRO A 51 5.97 81.98 46.59
N ALA A 52 5.01 81.17 47.04
CA ALA A 52 3.61 81.56 47.10
C ALA A 52 3.39 82.61 48.20
N ALA A 53 4.10 82.47 49.33
CA ALA A 53 4.00 83.36 50.48
C ALA A 53 4.47 84.79 50.18
N ILE A 54 5.55 84.94 49.41
CA ILE A 54 6.13 86.25 49.06
C ILE A 54 5.11 87.15 48.34
N ASN A 55 4.33 86.57 47.43
CA ASN A 55 3.37 87.28 46.58
C ASN A 55 1.91 87.01 46.98
N ALA A 56 1.67 86.49 48.18
CA ALA A 56 0.33 86.15 48.63
C ALA A 56 -0.49 87.42 48.92
N ASP A 57 -1.59 87.59 48.20
CA ASP A 57 -2.63 88.55 48.52
C ASP A 57 -3.75 87.82 49.28
N ILE A 58 -3.96 88.22 50.54
CA ILE A 58 -4.91 87.59 51.45
C ILE A 58 -6.00 88.61 51.78
N SER A 59 -7.22 88.28 51.41
CA SER A 59 -8.40 89.10 51.67
C SER A 59 -9.46 88.32 52.45
N VAL A 60 -10.23 89.03 53.27
CA VAL A 60 -11.41 88.44 53.91
C VAL A 60 -12.54 88.43 52.90
N GLU A 61 -12.86 87.25 52.39
CA GLU A 61 -13.93 87.04 51.41
C GLU A 61 -15.31 87.18 52.08
N SER A 62 -15.48 86.62 53.29
CA SER A 62 -16.70 86.77 54.08
C SER A 62 -16.48 86.61 55.59
N GLY A 63 -17.37 87.22 56.40
CA GLY A 63 -17.27 87.26 57.87
C GLY A 63 -16.74 88.60 58.40
N ALA A 64 -17.14 88.97 59.62
CA ALA A 64 -16.63 90.16 60.30
C ALA A 64 -15.24 89.86 60.87
N ALA A 65 -14.21 90.04 60.05
CA ALA A 65 -12.81 89.91 60.42
C ALA A 65 -11.97 90.96 59.69
N VAL A 66 -10.81 91.29 60.26
CA VAL A 66 -9.82 92.18 59.67
C VAL A 66 -8.49 91.44 59.61
N TYR A 67 -7.91 91.34 58.42
CA TYR A 67 -6.57 90.80 58.21
C TYR A 67 -5.57 91.96 58.15
N VAL A 68 -4.56 91.95 59.01
CA VAL A 68 -3.50 92.97 59.05
C VAL A 68 -2.17 92.27 59.34
N GLU A 69 -1.17 92.50 58.49
CA GLU A 69 0.23 92.09 58.68
C GLU A 69 0.39 90.62 59.16
N GLY A 70 -0.14 89.66 58.40
CA GLY A 70 0.00 88.22 58.71
C GLY A 70 -0.99 87.69 59.74
N THR A 71 -1.81 88.56 60.35
CA THR A 71 -2.69 88.18 61.46
C THR A 71 -4.14 88.54 61.16
N LEU A 72 -5.02 87.55 61.32
CA LEU A 72 -6.45 87.69 61.22
C LEU A 72 -7.07 87.93 62.60
N PHE A 73 -7.79 89.05 62.74
CA PHE A 73 -8.59 89.39 63.91
C PHE A 73 -10.07 89.22 63.58
N SER A 74 -10.75 88.29 64.26
CA SER A 74 -12.12 87.91 63.90
C SER A 74 -13.12 88.23 65.01
N LEU A 75 -14.25 88.85 64.62
CA LEU A 75 -15.44 89.09 65.46
C LEU A 75 -16.56 88.09 65.16
N SER A 76 -16.63 87.60 63.92
CA SER A 76 -17.56 86.55 63.51
C SER A 76 -16.96 85.17 63.68
N ARG A 77 -17.82 84.20 64.00
CA ARG A 77 -17.49 82.77 63.91
C ARG A 77 -17.29 82.39 62.44
N GLN A 78 -16.16 81.76 62.13
CA GLN A 78 -15.80 81.22 60.81
C GLN A 78 -15.67 82.24 59.64
N PRO A 79 -14.69 83.16 59.67
CA PRO A 79 -14.39 83.96 58.49
C PRO A 79 -13.79 83.11 57.36
N VAL A 80 -14.01 83.52 56.12
CA VAL A 80 -13.43 82.91 54.92
C VAL A 80 -12.38 83.84 54.35
N LEU A 81 -11.17 83.32 54.15
CA LEU A 81 -10.08 84.00 53.48
C LEU A 81 -10.02 83.55 52.03
N ASN A 82 -9.76 84.48 51.14
CA ASN A 82 -9.31 84.18 49.79
C ASN A 82 -7.82 84.52 49.70
N VAL A 83 -7.02 83.54 49.32
CA VAL A 83 -5.56 83.66 49.16
C VAL A 83 -5.23 83.47 47.70
N THR A 84 -4.66 84.49 47.07
CA THR A 84 -4.17 84.42 45.70
C THR A 84 -2.66 84.66 45.71
N SER A 85 -1.94 84.01 44.79
CA SER A 85 -0.50 84.22 44.63
C SER A 85 -0.15 83.95 43.17
N GLU A 86 0.72 84.80 42.60
CA GLU A 86 1.10 84.70 41.20
C GLU A 86 1.79 83.36 40.91
N GLY A 87 1.30 82.62 39.90
CA GLY A 87 1.84 81.29 39.55
C GLY A 87 1.29 80.13 40.39
N PHE A 88 0.32 80.37 41.27
CA PHE A 88 -0.34 79.36 42.10
C PHE A 88 -1.88 79.43 41.96
N GLU A 89 -2.54 78.31 42.23
CA GLU A 89 -4.02 78.27 42.24
C GLU A 89 -4.59 79.06 43.44
N PRO A 90 -5.62 79.89 43.24
CA PRO A 90 -6.25 80.65 44.33
C PRO A 90 -6.96 79.70 45.31
N VAL A 91 -6.86 79.99 46.61
CA VAL A 91 -7.40 79.16 47.69
C VAL A 91 -8.38 79.95 48.55
N SER A 92 -9.65 79.55 48.56
CA SER A 92 -10.63 80.01 49.55
C SER A 92 -10.62 79.08 50.78
N ARG A 93 -10.27 79.62 51.95
CA ARG A 93 -10.13 78.87 53.21
C ARG A 93 -11.03 79.42 54.31
N VAL A 94 -11.92 78.59 54.81
CA VAL A 94 -12.71 78.87 56.03
C VAL A 94 -11.82 78.64 57.25
N ILE A 95 -11.74 79.63 58.15
CA ILE A 95 -11.03 79.51 59.43
C ILE A 95 -11.99 78.96 60.47
N ALA A 96 -11.77 77.75 60.97
CA ALA A 96 -12.67 77.14 61.95
C ALA A 96 -12.55 77.81 63.33
N ASN A 97 -13.62 77.81 64.13
CA ASN A 97 -13.60 78.36 65.50
C ASN A 97 -12.52 77.70 66.39
N SER A 98 -12.14 76.45 66.11
CA SER A 98 -11.09 75.71 66.80
C SER A 98 -9.66 76.15 66.44
N GLU A 99 -9.53 76.92 65.36
CA GLU A 99 -8.28 77.45 64.82
C GLU A 99 -8.06 78.92 65.25
N GLU A 100 -9.09 79.59 65.79
CA GLU A 100 -8.96 80.95 66.32
C GLU A 100 -7.89 81.04 67.42
N GLY A 101 -6.92 81.94 67.22
CA GLY A 101 -5.80 82.13 68.15
C GLY A 101 -4.58 81.23 67.87
N LYS A 102 -4.60 80.45 66.78
CA LYS A 102 -3.47 79.60 66.34
C LYS A 102 -2.87 80.09 65.03
N THR A 103 -1.79 79.45 64.59
CA THR A 103 -1.29 79.56 63.22
C THR A 103 -2.08 78.61 62.31
N VAL A 104 -2.60 79.14 61.21
CA VAL A 104 -3.27 78.38 60.15
C VAL A 104 -2.41 78.42 58.90
N LEU A 105 -2.05 77.24 58.43
CA LEU A 105 -1.22 77.06 57.25
C LEU A 105 -2.10 76.85 56.03
N ILE A 106 -1.83 77.61 54.96
CA ILE A 106 -2.54 77.57 53.69
C ILE A 106 -1.56 77.08 52.63
N GLU A 107 -1.74 75.83 52.19
CA GLU A 107 -0.93 75.24 51.12
C GLU A 107 -1.49 75.65 49.76
N MET A 108 -0.63 76.21 48.91
CA MET A 108 -0.96 76.59 47.53
C MET A 108 -0.32 75.62 46.54
N GLN A 109 -1.09 75.22 45.52
CA GLN A 109 -0.61 74.36 44.43
C GLN A 109 -0.07 75.21 43.28
N GLU A 110 1.05 74.79 42.69
CA GLU A 110 1.65 75.48 41.54
C GLU A 110 0.78 75.32 40.30
N LEU A 111 0.68 76.38 39.50
CA LEU A 111 0.06 76.28 38.18
C LEU A 111 0.96 75.45 37.26
N GLN A 112 0.42 74.35 36.73
CA GLN A 112 1.11 73.53 35.74
C GLN A 112 1.42 74.33 34.47
N ALA A 113 2.60 74.10 33.91
CA ALA A 113 2.94 74.56 32.58
C ALA A 113 2.17 73.71 31.54
N ARG A 114 1.97 74.26 30.34
CA ARG A 114 1.39 73.53 29.21
C ARG A 114 2.34 73.63 28.02
N LEU A 115 2.80 72.50 27.52
CA LEU A 115 3.62 72.42 26.31
C LEU A 115 2.75 71.96 25.14
N VAL A 116 2.65 72.79 24.11
CA VAL A 116 1.90 72.52 22.89
C VAL A 116 2.84 72.55 21.68
N LEU A 117 3.13 71.39 21.09
CA LEU A 117 3.94 71.26 19.89
C LEU A 117 3.07 70.77 18.73
N THR A 118 3.16 71.44 17.59
CA THR A 118 2.44 71.05 16.38
C THR A 118 3.43 70.87 15.25
N VAL A 119 3.37 69.74 14.55
CA VAL A 119 4.16 69.53 13.34
C VAL A 119 3.40 70.10 12.14
N VAL A 120 4.07 70.96 11.38
CA VAL A 120 3.48 71.64 10.22
C VAL A 120 3.71 70.80 8.96
N ASP A 121 2.75 70.83 8.04
CA ASP A 121 2.80 70.16 6.73
C ASP A 121 2.88 68.61 6.77
N ILE A 122 2.54 68.01 7.91
CA ILE A 122 2.48 66.54 8.10
C ILE A 122 1.15 66.19 8.79
N ASP A 123 0.28 65.49 8.08
CA ASP A 123 -1.02 65.00 8.58
C ASP A 123 -0.94 63.61 9.22
N ASP A 124 0.26 63.01 9.26
CA ASP A 124 0.52 61.68 9.83
C ASP A 124 0.82 61.77 11.34
N ASP A 125 0.61 60.66 12.04
CA ASP A 125 0.96 60.57 13.46
C ASP A 125 2.47 60.56 13.68
N ILE A 126 2.92 61.33 14.66
CA ILE A 126 4.33 61.46 15.05
C ILE A 126 4.60 60.62 16.30
N ALA A 127 5.75 59.95 16.33
CA ALA A 127 6.22 59.25 17.52
C ALA A 127 6.98 60.22 18.44
N TRP A 128 6.29 60.71 19.47
CA TRP A 128 6.87 61.60 20.47
C TRP A 128 7.53 60.82 21.61
N LYS A 129 8.64 61.35 22.12
CA LYS A 129 9.22 60.95 23.41
C LYS A 129 9.44 62.17 24.27
N LEU A 130 9.03 62.10 25.53
CA LEU A 130 9.30 63.13 26.54
C LEU A 130 10.28 62.55 27.56
N ASN A 131 11.45 63.16 27.71
CA ASN A 131 12.56 62.69 28.55
C ASN A 131 12.89 61.20 28.30
N GLY A 132 12.95 60.80 27.02
CA GLY A 132 13.21 59.43 26.59
C GLY A 132 12.03 58.45 26.75
N LYS A 133 10.91 58.86 27.35
CA LYS A 133 9.70 58.02 27.47
C LYS A 133 8.78 58.24 26.27
N ALA A 134 8.51 57.16 25.53
CA ALA A 134 7.59 57.19 24.40
C ALA A 134 6.16 57.55 24.85
N LEU A 135 5.52 58.39 24.05
CA LEU A 135 4.12 58.80 24.17
C LEU A 135 3.28 58.13 23.07
N PRO A 136 1.94 58.14 23.19
CA PRO A 136 1.07 57.73 22.10
C PRO A 136 1.34 58.53 20.83
N LEU A 137 1.16 57.86 19.69
CA LEU A 137 1.22 58.47 18.37
C LEU A 137 0.16 59.57 18.24
N SER A 138 0.59 60.75 17.78
CA SER A 138 -0.31 61.89 17.56
C SER A 138 0.32 62.91 16.61
N SER A 139 -0.52 63.66 15.87
CA SER A 139 -0.08 64.75 14.99
C SER A 139 0.41 66.00 15.74
N SER A 140 0.06 66.13 17.02
CA SER A 140 0.51 67.20 17.92
C SER A 140 0.74 66.68 19.34
N LEU A 141 1.58 67.37 20.09
CA LEU A 141 1.83 67.11 21.50
C LEU A 141 1.17 68.22 22.33
N ASP A 142 0.22 67.88 23.19
CA ASP A 142 -0.37 68.80 24.16
C ASP A 142 -0.30 68.17 25.54
N GLN A 143 0.62 68.65 26.39
CA GLN A 143 0.89 68.09 27.70
C GLN A 143 0.88 69.17 28.78
N LYS A 144 0.21 68.89 29.89
CA LYS A 144 0.38 69.65 31.12
C LYS A 144 1.52 69.06 31.93
N LEU A 145 2.50 69.88 32.27
CA LEU A 145 3.76 69.48 32.86
C LEU A 145 4.05 70.34 34.09
N GLU A 146 4.75 69.76 35.05
CA GLU A 146 5.31 70.54 36.16
C GLU A 146 6.39 71.50 35.64
N PRO A 147 6.69 72.60 36.34
CA PRO A 147 7.79 73.48 35.96
C PRO A 147 9.14 72.75 35.97
N GLY A 148 9.98 72.98 34.96
CA GLY A 148 11.31 72.37 34.85
C GLY A 148 11.79 72.14 33.41
N ALA A 149 12.92 71.43 33.29
CA ALA A 149 13.55 71.11 32.02
C ALA A 149 13.00 69.82 31.39
N TYR A 150 12.69 69.85 30.10
CA TYR A 150 12.15 68.74 29.33
C TYR A 150 12.85 68.58 27.98
N GLU A 151 13.23 67.35 27.66
CA GLU A 151 13.66 66.92 26.33
C GLU A 151 12.49 66.30 25.58
N VAL A 152 12.24 66.78 24.36
CA VAL A 152 11.24 66.21 23.45
C VAL A 152 11.94 65.72 22.20
N GLU A 153 11.89 64.42 21.95
CA GLU A 153 12.28 63.83 20.66
C GLU A 153 11.03 63.52 19.84
N LEU A 154 11.15 63.65 18.53
CA LEU A 154 10.13 63.19 17.60
C LEU A 154 10.74 62.39 16.46
N GLU A 155 10.10 61.28 16.14
CA GLU A 155 10.48 60.37 15.07
C GLU A 155 9.33 60.19 14.07
N HIS A 156 9.67 60.19 12.78
CA HIS A 156 8.74 59.83 11.70
C HIS A 156 9.44 58.93 10.67
N PRO A 157 8.76 57.92 10.07
CA PRO A 157 9.38 57.01 9.10
C PRO A 157 9.96 57.71 7.87
N TYR A 158 9.41 58.85 7.44
CA TYR A 158 9.80 59.54 6.20
C TYR A 158 10.51 60.89 6.38
N TYR A 159 10.67 61.36 7.62
CA TYR A 159 11.33 62.64 7.91
C TYR A 159 12.51 62.44 8.87
N GLU A 160 13.46 63.37 8.86
CA GLU A 160 14.57 63.38 9.81
C GLU A 160 14.03 63.55 11.23
N SER A 161 14.65 62.85 12.18
CA SER A 161 14.26 62.95 13.60
C SER A 161 14.87 64.19 14.22
N GLU A 162 14.12 64.87 15.09
CA GLU A 162 14.57 66.08 15.78
C GLU A 162 14.40 65.95 17.30
N SER A 163 15.25 66.66 18.04
CA SER A 163 15.18 66.75 19.51
C SER A 163 15.25 68.21 19.95
N PHE A 164 14.42 68.57 20.91
CA PHE A 164 14.29 69.91 21.46
C PHE A 164 14.36 69.89 22.99
N GLN A 165 14.93 70.95 23.55
CA GLN A 165 15.01 71.16 25.00
C GLN A 165 14.13 72.37 25.37
N PHE A 166 13.29 72.21 26.39
CA PHE A 166 12.38 73.23 26.89
C PHE A 166 12.60 73.45 28.38
N GLU A 167 12.58 74.71 28.80
CA GLU A 167 12.58 75.10 30.22
C GLU A 167 11.24 75.77 30.51
N LEU A 168 10.38 75.14 31.31
CA LEU A 168 9.00 75.57 31.53
C LEU A 168 8.82 76.20 32.91
N SER A 169 8.23 77.40 32.95
CA SER A 169 7.88 78.12 34.19
C SER A 169 6.43 77.87 34.62
N ARG A 170 6.11 78.17 35.90
CA ARG A 170 4.76 78.02 36.48
C ARG A 170 3.69 78.75 35.67
N GLY A 171 2.63 78.03 35.30
CA GLY A 171 1.51 78.55 34.51
C GLY A 171 1.85 78.97 33.08
N GLN A 172 3.10 78.77 32.61
CA GLN A 172 3.52 79.11 31.26
C GLN A 172 2.85 78.15 30.26
N THR A 173 2.29 78.71 29.20
CA THR A 173 1.96 77.92 28.00
C THR A 173 3.04 78.18 26.96
N GLU A 174 3.84 77.16 26.67
CA GLU A 174 4.85 77.19 25.63
C GLU A 174 4.28 76.51 24.38
N THR A 175 4.22 77.26 23.28
CA THR A 175 3.69 76.76 22.01
C THR A 175 4.75 76.89 20.93
N ARG A 176 4.99 75.80 20.19
CA ARG A 176 5.96 75.80 19.08
C ARG A 176 5.50 74.98 17.89
N GLU A 177 5.70 75.54 16.71
CA GLU A 177 5.55 74.86 15.44
C GLU A 177 6.88 74.23 15.00
N ILE A 178 6.83 72.99 14.52
CA ILE A 178 7.99 72.21 14.09
C ILE A 178 7.81 71.84 12.61
N SER A 179 8.83 72.10 11.81
CA SER A 179 8.88 71.70 10.40
C SER A 179 9.97 70.65 10.22
N LEU A 180 9.60 69.42 9.87
CA LEU A 180 10.56 68.35 9.66
C LEU A 180 11.09 68.31 8.23
N THR A 181 12.35 67.93 8.08
CA THR A 181 12.96 67.75 6.75
C THR A 181 12.67 66.35 6.21
N LYS A 182 12.09 66.26 5.00
CA LYS A 182 11.80 64.97 4.36
C LYS A 182 13.10 64.30 3.92
N ILE A 183 13.20 62.99 4.15
CA ILE A 183 14.41 62.24 3.83
C ILE A 183 14.49 62.01 2.33
N GLU A 184 15.69 62.16 1.77
CA GLU A 184 16.01 61.74 0.42
C GLU A 184 16.69 60.36 0.46
N GLY A 185 16.19 59.42 -0.33
CA GLY A 185 16.77 58.10 -0.50
C GLY A 185 16.96 57.74 -1.96
N GLN A 186 17.41 56.51 -2.19
CA GLN A 186 17.57 55.95 -3.52
C GLN A 186 17.05 54.52 -3.59
N VAL A 187 16.43 54.18 -4.71
CA VAL A 187 16.01 52.83 -5.05
C VAL A 187 16.81 52.36 -6.24
N GLU A 188 17.55 51.27 -6.08
CA GLU A 188 18.24 50.59 -7.17
C GLU A 188 17.46 49.34 -7.55
N LEU A 189 17.00 49.28 -8.81
CA LEU A 189 16.21 48.17 -9.34
C LEU A 189 16.95 47.54 -10.52
N ASP A 190 17.02 46.21 -10.52
CA ASP A 190 17.55 45.41 -11.61
C ASP A 190 16.52 44.33 -12.01
N ALA A 191 16.54 43.92 -13.28
CA ALA A 191 15.63 42.88 -13.77
C ALA A 191 16.23 42.04 -14.89
N ALA A 192 16.03 40.72 -14.80
CA ALA A 192 16.32 39.79 -15.86
C ALA A 192 15.04 39.06 -16.32
N PRO A 193 14.94 38.70 -17.62
CA PRO A 193 15.94 38.90 -18.68
C PRO A 193 15.88 40.29 -19.32
N GLU A 194 17.01 40.73 -19.89
CA GLU A 194 17.22 42.05 -20.54
C GLU A 194 16.07 42.46 -21.48
N GLY A 195 15.65 43.73 -21.44
CA GLY A 195 14.53 44.25 -22.22
C GLY A 195 13.15 44.06 -21.58
N ALA A 196 13.08 43.73 -20.29
CA ALA A 196 11.85 43.89 -19.52
C ALA A 196 11.50 45.38 -19.37
N ALA A 197 10.22 45.73 -19.41
CA ALA A 197 9.76 47.10 -19.18
C ALA A 197 9.53 47.33 -17.68
N LEU A 198 10.14 48.37 -17.12
CA LEU A 198 9.89 48.84 -15.76
C LEU A 198 8.82 49.93 -15.75
N LYS A 199 7.87 49.84 -14.82
CA LYS A 199 7.04 50.96 -14.38
C LYS A 199 7.30 51.22 -12.90
N PHE A 200 7.63 52.45 -12.55
CA PHE A 200 7.80 52.91 -11.18
C PHE A 200 6.76 54.00 -10.93
N ASP A 201 5.81 53.78 -10.01
CA ASP A 201 4.63 54.64 -9.82
C ASP A 201 3.83 54.93 -11.09
N GLY A 202 3.72 53.91 -11.94
CA GLY A 202 3.01 54.01 -13.21
C GLY A 202 3.79 54.68 -14.34
N GLU A 203 4.94 55.30 -14.06
CA GLU A 203 5.81 55.90 -15.08
C GLU A 203 6.79 54.88 -15.64
N LYS A 204 6.91 54.85 -16.98
CA LYS A 204 7.83 53.92 -17.66
C LYS A 204 9.27 54.38 -17.49
N VAL A 205 10.13 53.47 -17.05
CA VAL A 205 11.57 53.67 -16.90
C VAL A 205 12.32 52.75 -17.87
N ALA A 206 13.33 53.26 -18.56
CA ALA A 206 13.80 52.66 -19.81
C ALA A 206 14.97 51.68 -19.70
N GLU A 207 15.80 51.74 -18.65
CA GLU A 207 17.08 51.01 -18.60
C GLU A 207 17.39 50.45 -17.21
N TYR A 208 18.02 49.27 -17.13
CA TYR A 208 18.47 48.60 -15.90
C TYR A 208 20.01 48.49 -15.86
N PRO A 209 20.66 48.46 -14.67
CA PRO A 209 20.05 48.78 -13.38
C PRO A 209 19.65 50.25 -13.34
N VAL A 210 18.46 50.55 -12.81
CA VAL A 210 18.03 51.94 -12.60
C VAL A 210 18.29 52.33 -11.17
N VAL A 211 18.88 53.51 -10.96
CA VAL A 211 18.98 54.16 -9.65
C VAL A 211 18.05 55.39 -9.65
N LEU A 212 16.98 55.32 -8.87
CA LEU A 212 15.98 56.38 -8.74
C LEU A 212 16.15 57.08 -7.39
N LYS A 213 16.50 58.37 -7.41
CA LYS A 213 16.45 59.22 -6.21
C LYS A 213 15.02 59.66 -5.96
N ARG A 214 14.51 59.41 -4.76
CA ARG A 214 13.14 59.72 -4.37
C ARG A 214 13.08 60.14 -2.90
N PRO A 215 12.14 61.03 -2.54
CA PRO A 215 11.81 61.29 -1.14
C PRO A 215 11.42 59.99 -0.42
N ALA A 216 11.47 59.98 0.90
CA ALA A 216 10.99 58.85 1.68
C ALA A 216 9.48 58.67 1.51
N GLY A 217 9.05 57.42 1.41
CA GLY A 217 7.69 57.04 1.02
C GLY A 217 7.62 55.66 0.39
N LYS A 218 6.41 55.25 0.00
CA LYS A 218 6.11 53.98 -0.66
C LYS A 218 5.95 54.16 -2.16
N TYR A 219 6.51 53.22 -2.92
CA TYR A 219 6.60 53.27 -4.37
C TYR A 219 6.22 51.93 -4.98
N SER A 220 5.34 51.95 -5.97
CA SER A 220 4.91 50.76 -6.70
C SER A 220 5.88 50.43 -7.83
N VAL A 221 6.23 49.16 -7.94
CA VAL A 221 7.14 48.63 -8.97
C VAL A 221 6.39 47.57 -9.76
N MET A 222 6.33 47.72 -11.09
CA MET A 222 5.76 46.72 -11.98
C MET A 222 6.73 46.42 -13.12
N ILE A 223 7.00 45.15 -13.34
CA ILE A 223 7.93 44.69 -14.37
C ILE A 223 7.21 43.73 -15.31
N GLU A 224 7.22 44.05 -16.58
CA GLU A 224 6.50 43.33 -17.62
C GLU A 224 7.41 43.01 -18.80
N LYS A 225 7.25 41.81 -19.38
CA LYS A 225 7.91 41.44 -20.63
C LYS A 225 7.04 40.47 -21.39
N GLU A 226 6.92 40.65 -22.71
CA GLU A 226 6.15 39.74 -23.57
C GLU A 226 6.67 38.30 -23.45
N GLY A 227 5.76 37.34 -23.23
CA GLY A 227 6.09 35.94 -22.99
C GLY A 227 6.63 35.63 -21.59
N TYR A 228 6.55 36.57 -20.63
CA TYR A 228 6.91 36.35 -19.23
C TYR A 228 5.74 36.72 -18.30
N LEU A 229 5.74 36.13 -17.11
CA LEU A 229 4.80 36.52 -16.05
C LEU A 229 5.21 37.88 -15.48
N PRO A 230 4.28 38.84 -15.32
CA PRO A 230 4.59 40.14 -14.75
C PRO A 230 4.87 40.01 -13.24
N ILE A 231 5.70 40.91 -12.71
CA ILE A 231 5.98 41.04 -11.28
C ILE A 231 5.47 42.40 -10.82
N THR A 232 4.76 42.42 -9.69
CA THR A 232 4.36 43.64 -8.98
C THR A 232 4.94 43.61 -7.57
N ASP A 233 5.58 44.69 -7.15
CA ASP A 233 6.20 44.87 -5.83
C ASP A 233 5.93 46.28 -5.29
N GLU A 234 6.11 46.48 -3.98
CA GLU A 234 6.09 47.79 -3.32
C GLU A 234 7.41 47.98 -2.57
N VAL A 235 8.13 49.05 -2.89
CA VAL A 235 9.39 49.43 -2.23
C VAL A 235 9.17 50.66 -1.36
N GLU A 236 9.77 50.67 -0.18
CA GLU A 236 9.57 51.73 0.81
C GLU A 236 10.92 52.31 1.23
N ILE A 237 11.06 53.62 1.08
CA ILE A 237 12.22 54.38 1.56
C ILE A 237 11.86 54.96 2.92
N THR A 238 12.67 54.69 3.94
CA THR A 238 12.43 55.17 5.31
C THR A 238 13.67 55.81 5.91
N ASN A 239 13.52 56.40 7.08
CA ASN A 239 14.60 56.98 7.86
C ASN A 239 15.66 55.96 8.28
N ARG A 240 15.28 54.68 8.40
CA ARG A 240 16.16 53.55 8.72
C ARG A 240 16.74 52.87 7.48
N ASP A 241 16.04 52.91 6.36
CA ASP A 241 16.46 52.30 5.10
C ASP A 241 16.35 53.30 3.94
N ARG A 242 17.46 53.99 3.68
CA ARG A 242 17.57 55.04 2.65
C ARG A 242 18.06 54.51 1.30
N GLN A 243 18.46 53.24 1.23
CA GLN A 243 19.04 52.62 0.03
C GLN A 243 18.40 51.26 -0.24
N VAL A 244 17.34 51.26 -1.03
CA VAL A 244 16.57 50.04 -1.31
C VAL A 244 17.08 49.39 -2.59
N TYR A 245 17.58 48.16 -2.50
CA TYR A 245 17.97 47.36 -3.66
C TYR A 245 16.96 46.24 -3.94
N ARG A 246 16.60 46.04 -5.21
CA ARG A 246 15.80 44.90 -5.68
C ARG A 246 16.33 44.35 -7.00
N ASN A 247 16.35 43.02 -7.11
CA ASN A 247 16.69 42.30 -8.34
C ASN A 247 15.57 41.32 -8.69
N TYR A 248 14.89 41.55 -9.80
CA TYR A 248 13.72 40.78 -10.21
C TYR A 248 14.06 39.78 -11.32
N GLN A 249 13.55 38.56 -11.20
CA GLN A 249 13.79 37.48 -12.15
C GLN A 249 12.46 37.01 -12.73
N LEU A 250 12.14 37.48 -13.94
CA LEU A 250 10.89 37.16 -14.61
C LEU A 250 10.88 35.69 -15.04
N GLN A 251 9.79 35.00 -14.76
CA GLN A 251 9.58 33.63 -15.20
C GLN A 251 8.88 33.61 -16.57
N PRO A 252 9.40 32.87 -17.57
CA PRO A 252 8.70 32.71 -18.84
C PRO A 252 7.29 32.13 -18.64
N GLN A 253 6.33 32.60 -19.44
CA GLN A 253 5.01 31.97 -19.53
C GLN A 253 5.17 30.52 -19.99
N PRO A 254 4.35 29.59 -19.47
CA PRO A 254 4.43 28.18 -19.81
C PRO A 254 4.00 27.91 -21.26
N ALA A 255 4.64 26.93 -21.89
CA ALA A 255 4.22 26.36 -23.17
C ALA A 255 3.33 25.14 -22.94
N TYR A 256 2.65 24.70 -24.00
CA TYR A 256 1.80 23.53 -23.98
C TYR A 256 2.15 22.55 -25.11
N LEU A 257 2.11 21.27 -24.78
CA LEU A 257 2.34 20.18 -25.72
C LEU A 257 1.11 19.27 -25.77
N LYS A 258 0.66 18.96 -26.98
CA LYS A 258 -0.25 17.86 -27.28
C LYS A 258 0.51 16.76 -28.02
N VAL A 259 0.30 15.50 -27.61
CA VAL A 259 0.94 14.36 -28.26
C VAL A 259 -0.13 13.43 -28.80
N SER A 260 0.00 13.02 -30.05
CA SER A 260 -0.82 11.94 -30.62
C SER A 260 0.04 10.71 -30.86
N VAL A 261 -0.52 9.53 -30.58
CA VAL A 261 0.19 8.27 -30.70
C VAL A 261 -0.61 7.26 -31.51
N SER A 262 0.04 6.63 -32.48
CA SER A 262 -0.50 5.53 -33.26
C SER A 262 0.56 4.43 -33.38
N PRO A 263 0.23 3.17 -33.08
CA PRO A 263 -1.00 2.71 -32.45
C PRO A 263 -1.08 3.10 -30.95
N THR A 264 -2.27 3.13 -30.35
CA THR A 264 -2.48 3.45 -28.92
C THR A 264 -2.03 2.32 -27.97
N GLY A 265 -1.93 2.60 -26.66
CA GLY A 265 -1.61 1.58 -25.63
C GLY A 265 -0.13 1.24 -25.48
N GLY A 266 0.77 2.07 -26.01
CA GLY A 266 2.21 2.04 -25.68
C GLY A 266 2.55 2.92 -24.48
N GLU A 267 3.84 3.01 -24.16
CA GLU A 267 4.37 3.85 -23.09
C GLU A 267 4.96 5.12 -23.72
N LEU A 268 4.33 6.27 -23.44
CA LEU A 268 4.83 7.60 -23.78
C LEU A 268 5.55 8.19 -22.57
N SER A 269 6.72 8.78 -22.81
CA SER A 269 7.51 9.44 -21.79
C SER A 269 8.06 10.77 -22.25
N LEU A 270 8.18 11.70 -21.31
CA LEU A 270 8.78 13.03 -21.44
C LEU A 270 9.96 13.12 -20.46
N ASN A 271 11.19 13.27 -20.96
CA ASN A 271 12.43 13.21 -20.18
C ASN A 271 12.50 11.95 -19.29
N GLY A 272 12.03 10.81 -19.81
CA GLY A 272 11.98 9.53 -19.10
C GLY A 272 10.81 9.36 -18.12
N LYS A 273 10.01 10.40 -17.84
CA LYS A 273 8.80 10.29 -17.00
C LYS A 273 7.59 9.95 -17.85
N SER A 274 6.81 8.95 -17.45
CA SER A 274 5.59 8.56 -18.19
C SER A 274 4.54 9.67 -18.17
N ILE A 275 3.93 9.93 -19.33
CA ILE A 275 2.87 10.91 -19.54
C ILE A 275 1.73 10.30 -20.39
N SER A 276 0.53 10.87 -20.28
CA SER A 276 -0.62 10.50 -21.11
C SER A 276 -0.62 11.31 -22.42
N ALA A 277 -0.95 10.66 -23.54
CA ALA A 277 -1.09 11.32 -24.84
C ALA A 277 -2.38 12.15 -24.93
N GLU A 278 -3.41 11.77 -24.17
CA GLU A 278 -4.73 12.43 -24.15
C GLU A 278 -4.71 13.76 -23.38
N ALA A 279 -3.76 13.93 -22.46
CA ALA A 279 -3.64 15.13 -21.63
C ALA A 279 -2.72 16.18 -22.26
N ARG A 280 -3.17 17.44 -22.24
CA ARG A 280 -2.33 18.61 -22.58
C ARG A 280 -1.24 18.77 -21.53
N GLN A 281 0.02 18.75 -21.95
CA GLN A 281 1.18 18.85 -21.04
C GLN A 281 1.62 20.31 -20.91
N LYS A 282 1.69 20.82 -19.68
CA LYS A 282 2.22 22.15 -19.38
C LYS A 282 3.74 22.06 -19.19
N LEU A 283 4.51 22.78 -19.99
CA LEU A 283 5.97 22.72 -20.02
C LEU A 283 6.57 24.09 -19.70
N ALA A 284 7.73 24.10 -19.03
CA ALA A 284 8.52 25.32 -18.91
C ALA A 284 9.14 25.64 -20.27
N SER A 285 8.95 26.87 -20.74
CA SER A 285 9.44 27.31 -22.04
C SER A 285 10.95 27.50 -22.09
N ASN A 286 11.49 27.54 -23.31
CA ASN A 286 12.92 27.65 -23.63
C ASN A 286 13.79 26.53 -23.03
N LYS A 287 13.19 25.37 -22.75
CA LYS A 287 13.88 24.15 -22.32
C LYS A 287 13.74 23.05 -23.36
N ARG A 288 14.74 22.19 -23.44
CA ARG A 288 14.73 20.98 -24.27
C ARG A 288 14.00 19.85 -23.56
N TYR A 289 13.18 19.13 -24.30
CA TYR A 289 12.46 17.95 -23.85
C TYR A 289 12.61 16.80 -24.84
N TYR A 290 12.77 15.59 -24.30
CA TYR A 290 12.87 14.35 -25.06
C TYR A 290 11.58 13.55 -24.88
N LEU A 291 10.88 13.35 -25.99
CA LEU A 291 9.69 12.51 -26.07
C LEU A 291 10.10 11.14 -26.61
N ASN A 292 9.73 10.07 -25.92
CA ASN A 292 9.93 8.70 -26.39
C ASN A 292 8.60 7.96 -26.33
N TYR A 293 8.22 7.34 -27.44
CA TYR A 293 7.07 6.45 -27.51
C TYR A 293 7.52 5.04 -27.91
N LYS A 294 7.21 4.07 -27.05
CA LYS A 294 7.53 2.66 -27.26
C LYS A 294 6.29 1.80 -27.08
N LYS A 295 6.15 0.78 -27.93
CA LYS A 295 5.09 -0.22 -27.79
C LYS A 295 5.65 -1.61 -28.12
N LYS A 296 5.27 -2.62 -27.34
CA LYS A 296 5.70 -4.01 -27.56
C LYS A 296 5.36 -4.46 -28.99
N GLY A 297 6.35 -5.00 -29.70
CA GLY A 297 6.21 -5.45 -31.09
C GLY A 297 6.32 -4.33 -32.14
N TYR A 298 6.59 -3.08 -31.74
CA TYR A 298 6.78 -1.95 -32.65
C TYR A 298 8.17 -1.33 -32.46
N THR A 299 8.70 -0.70 -33.51
CA THR A 299 9.93 0.10 -33.44
C THR A 299 9.64 1.39 -32.68
N SER A 300 10.36 1.65 -31.59
CA SER A 300 10.24 2.88 -30.80
C SER A 300 10.74 4.10 -31.57
N GLU A 301 10.15 5.26 -31.28
CA GLU A 301 10.56 6.55 -31.84
C GLU A 301 10.86 7.55 -30.73
N GLU A 302 11.85 8.41 -30.97
CA GLU A 302 12.25 9.49 -30.07
C GLU A 302 12.26 10.83 -30.82
N ARG A 303 11.84 11.91 -30.14
CA ARG A 303 11.85 13.28 -30.67
C ARG A 303 12.32 14.27 -29.62
N GLU A 304 13.18 15.20 -30.03
CA GLU A 304 13.58 16.35 -29.23
C GLU A 304 12.73 17.57 -29.61
N ILE A 305 12.22 18.30 -28.61
CA ILE A 305 11.48 19.56 -28.80
C ILE A 305 11.99 20.65 -27.85
N SER A 306 11.82 21.91 -28.24
CA SER A 306 12.00 23.08 -27.40
C SER A 306 10.93 24.10 -27.76
N LEU A 307 10.14 24.53 -26.78
CA LEU A 307 8.96 25.39 -27.00
C LEU A 307 9.23 26.81 -26.49
N LYS A 308 8.82 27.82 -27.25
CA LYS A 308 8.84 29.22 -26.85
C LYS A 308 7.75 29.52 -25.80
N PRO A 309 7.82 30.65 -25.07
CA PRO A 309 6.73 31.06 -24.19
C PRO A 309 5.40 31.15 -24.93
N GLU A 310 4.34 30.65 -24.29
CA GLU A 310 2.96 30.59 -24.82
C GLU A 310 2.75 29.71 -26.08
N GLU A 311 3.80 29.07 -26.59
CA GLU A 311 3.70 28.17 -27.75
C GLU A 311 2.87 26.93 -27.42
N GLU A 312 1.99 26.55 -28.35
CA GLU A 312 1.29 25.27 -28.32
C GLU A 312 1.75 24.40 -29.49
N ALA A 313 2.46 23.33 -29.18
CA ALA A 313 3.00 22.41 -30.17
C ALA A 313 2.26 21.06 -30.17
N GLU A 314 2.18 20.46 -31.35
CA GLU A 314 1.61 19.13 -31.54
C GLU A 314 2.66 18.17 -32.09
N VAL A 315 2.85 17.03 -31.43
CA VAL A 315 3.80 15.98 -31.83
C VAL A 315 3.06 14.67 -32.06
N ALA A 316 3.30 14.04 -33.22
CA ALA A 316 2.70 12.75 -33.56
C ALA A 316 3.75 11.64 -33.64
N PHE A 317 3.48 10.50 -32.99
CA PHE A 317 4.25 9.26 -33.09
C PHE A 317 3.46 8.20 -33.87
N ASN A 318 4.08 7.63 -34.91
CA ASN A 318 3.45 6.61 -35.76
C ASN A 318 4.36 5.38 -35.85
N LEU A 319 4.33 4.53 -34.81
CA LEU A 319 5.26 3.41 -34.70
C LEU A 319 4.96 2.34 -35.76
N LYS A 320 6.03 1.82 -36.37
CA LYS A 320 5.96 0.72 -37.35
C LYS A 320 6.07 -0.63 -36.64
N LEU A 321 5.24 -1.58 -37.06
CA LEU A 321 5.26 -2.94 -36.51
C LEU A 321 6.60 -3.61 -36.86
N ASN A 322 7.26 -4.18 -35.86
CA ASN A 322 8.49 -4.92 -36.03
C ASN A 322 8.15 -6.40 -36.29
N ILE A 323 8.51 -6.94 -37.45
CA ILE A 323 8.17 -8.29 -37.89
C ILE A 323 9.44 -9.14 -38.05
N GLY A 324 9.38 -10.42 -37.66
CA GLY A 324 10.46 -11.38 -37.83
C GLY A 324 10.01 -12.60 -38.62
N ASP A 325 10.94 -13.23 -39.33
CA ASP A 325 10.71 -14.47 -40.06
C ASP A 325 10.80 -15.68 -39.10
N VAL A 326 9.83 -16.58 -39.16
CA VAL A 326 9.81 -17.86 -38.42
C VAL A 326 9.65 -19.00 -39.40
N GLN A 327 10.60 -19.94 -39.38
CA GLN A 327 10.62 -21.15 -40.19
C GLN A 327 10.31 -22.34 -39.28
N ILE A 328 9.28 -23.11 -39.63
CA ILE A 328 8.78 -24.23 -38.84
C ILE A 328 8.85 -25.47 -39.70
N THR A 329 9.62 -26.48 -39.27
CA THR A 329 9.67 -27.79 -39.91
C THR A 329 9.25 -28.87 -38.92
N SER A 330 8.65 -29.95 -39.43
CA SER A 330 8.46 -31.15 -38.62
C SER A 330 8.63 -32.42 -39.42
N SER A 331 9.01 -33.48 -38.72
CA SER A 331 9.03 -34.84 -39.25
C SER A 331 8.16 -35.75 -38.38
N PRO A 332 7.09 -36.35 -38.93
CA PRO A 332 6.56 -36.12 -40.27
C PRO A 332 5.82 -34.76 -40.39
N GLU A 333 5.36 -34.42 -41.60
CA GLU A 333 4.62 -33.17 -41.86
C GLU A 333 3.38 -33.01 -40.97
N ALA A 334 3.13 -31.82 -40.43
CA ALA A 334 2.01 -31.57 -39.52
C ALA A 334 1.37 -30.21 -39.72
N ALA A 335 0.10 -30.10 -39.31
CA ALA A 335 -0.62 -28.84 -39.28
C ALA A 335 -0.07 -27.92 -38.19
N VAL A 336 0.09 -26.65 -38.52
CA VAL A 336 0.61 -25.61 -37.64
C VAL A 336 -0.51 -24.64 -37.29
N TYR A 337 -0.59 -24.30 -36.01
CA TYR A 337 -1.47 -23.27 -35.47
C TYR A 337 -0.64 -22.21 -34.77
N ILE A 338 -0.92 -20.94 -35.06
CA ILE A 338 -0.32 -19.78 -34.38
C ILE A 338 -1.42 -19.12 -33.55
N ASP A 339 -1.22 -19.03 -32.24
CA ASP A 339 -2.17 -18.45 -31.28
C ASP A 339 -3.59 -19.05 -31.41
N GLY A 340 -3.66 -20.34 -31.73
CA GLY A 340 -4.91 -21.09 -31.92
C GLY A 340 -5.52 -21.01 -33.32
N LYS A 341 -4.98 -20.18 -34.22
CA LYS A 341 -5.45 -20.08 -35.62
C LYS A 341 -4.64 -21.00 -36.53
N ALA A 342 -5.32 -21.81 -37.32
CA ALA A 342 -4.67 -22.65 -38.35
C ALA A 342 -3.98 -21.78 -39.40
N VAL A 343 -2.72 -22.06 -39.70
CA VAL A 343 -1.90 -21.27 -40.65
C VAL A 343 -1.38 -22.07 -41.84
N GLY A 344 -1.32 -23.40 -41.75
CA GLY A 344 -0.83 -24.28 -42.82
C GLY A 344 -0.15 -25.52 -42.27
N ASN A 345 0.64 -26.20 -43.11
CA ASN A 345 1.41 -27.39 -42.73
C ASN A 345 2.92 -27.14 -42.85
N THR A 346 3.72 -27.88 -42.09
CA THR A 346 5.20 -27.86 -42.21
C THR A 346 5.69 -28.51 -43.51
N PRO A 347 6.80 -28.05 -44.12
CA PRO A 347 7.60 -26.89 -43.73
C PRO A 347 6.85 -25.58 -44.05
N LEU A 348 6.85 -24.66 -43.09
CA LEU A 348 6.11 -23.40 -43.17
C LEU A 348 7.02 -22.23 -42.80
N SER A 349 7.02 -21.18 -43.61
CA SER A 349 7.69 -19.91 -43.29
C SER A 349 6.65 -18.81 -43.13
N LEU A 350 6.69 -18.08 -42.01
CA LEU A 350 5.74 -17.03 -41.68
C LEU A 350 6.49 -15.76 -41.25
N ARG A 351 5.87 -14.61 -41.50
CA ARG A 351 6.26 -13.33 -40.90
C ARG A 351 5.35 -13.03 -39.74
N LEU A 352 5.92 -12.99 -38.55
CA LEU A 352 5.16 -12.79 -37.32
C LEU A 352 5.64 -11.50 -36.62
N PRO A 353 4.72 -10.75 -36.00
CA PRO A 353 5.09 -9.64 -35.13
C PRO A 353 6.10 -10.03 -34.05
N SER A 354 6.96 -9.11 -33.62
CA SER A 354 8.02 -9.36 -32.64
C SER A 354 7.51 -9.37 -31.20
N PHE A 355 6.47 -10.16 -30.93
CA PHE A 355 5.98 -10.49 -29.60
C PHE A 355 5.76 -12.00 -29.46
N THR A 356 5.40 -12.47 -28.27
CA THR A 356 5.28 -13.91 -28.00
C THR A 356 4.09 -14.52 -28.74
N HIS A 357 4.36 -15.51 -29.58
CA HIS A 357 3.38 -16.33 -30.27
C HIS A 357 3.44 -17.77 -29.75
N LYS A 358 2.27 -18.39 -29.56
CA LYS A 358 2.15 -19.82 -29.24
C LYS A 358 2.00 -20.61 -30.54
N ILE A 359 2.89 -21.57 -30.75
CA ILE A 359 2.93 -22.44 -31.91
C ILE A 359 2.48 -23.82 -31.47
N SER A 360 1.45 -24.36 -32.11
CA SER A 360 1.00 -25.74 -31.91
C SER A 360 1.18 -26.52 -33.20
N ILE A 361 1.91 -27.64 -33.14
CA ILE A 361 2.17 -28.52 -34.28
C ILE A 361 1.40 -29.82 -34.03
N VAL A 362 0.43 -30.11 -34.90
CA VAL A 362 -0.61 -31.11 -34.70
C VAL A 362 -0.67 -32.06 -35.89
N ARG A 363 -0.65 -33.37 -35.61
CA ARG A 363 -0.90 -34.42 -36.60
C ARG A 363 -1.70 -35.53 -35.96
N GLN A 364 -2.71 -36.05 -36.66
CA GLN A 364 -3.52 -37.17 -36.17
C GLN A 364 -2.63 -38.40 -35.85
N GLY A 365 -2.82 -39.00 -34.68
CA GLY A 365 -2.03 -40.13 -34.18
C GLY A 365 -0.67 -39.76 -33.56
N TYR A 366 -0.32 -38.47 -33.52
CA TYR A 366 0.92 -37.96 -32.93
C TYR A 366 0.64 -37.03 -31.76
N ARG A 367 1.56 -36.99 -30.80
CA ARG A 367 1.50 -36.07 -29.66
C ARG A 367 1.67 -34.63 -30.17
N THR A 368 0.71 -33.76 -29.86
CA THR A 368 0.80 -32.33 -30.18
C THR A 368 2.01 -31.69 -29.50
N VAL A 369 2.81 -30.95 -30.27
CA VAL A 369 3.95 -30.18 -29.74
C VAL A 369 3.57 -28.71 -29.65
N ASN A 370 3.68 -28.15 -28.45
CA ASN A 370 3.48 -26.72 -28.19
C ASN A 370 4.84 -26.03 -27.96
N LYS A 371 5.06 -24.89 -28.61
CA LYS A 371 6.24 -24.03 -28.44
C LYS A 371 5.80 -22.57 -28.33
N SER A 372 6.66 -21.74 -27.75
CA SER A 372 6.49 -20.28 -27.75
C SER A 372 7.69 -19.64 -28.40
N VAL A 373 7.44 -18.61 -29.21
CA VAL A 373 8.49 -17.92 -29.97
C VAL A 373 8.27 -16.42 -29.90
N VAL A 374 9.36 -15.64 -29.85
CA VAL A 374 9.34 -14.18 -30.02
C VAL A 374 10.14 -13.86 -31.27
N PRO A 375 9.48 -13.64 -32.42
CA PRO A 375 10.13 -13.34 -33.69
C PRO A 375 11.05 -12.12 -33.56
N SER A 376 12.13 -12.12 -34.33
CA SER A 376 13.08 -11.01 -34.40
C SER A 376 13.34 -10.65 -35.85
N ALA A 377 13.39 -9.35 -36.14
CA ALA A 377 13.81 -8.85 -37.45
C ALA A 377 15.30 -9.06 -37.73
N ALA A 378 16.12 -9.32 -36.70
CA ALA A 378 17.57 -9.44 -36.86
C ALA A 378 17.99 -10.76 -37.53
N SER A 379 17.24 -11.85 -37.31
CA SER A 379 17.55 -13.16 -37.87
C SER A 379 16.32 -14.08 -37.88
N PRO A 380 16.11 -14.89 -38.93
CA PRO A 380 15.02 -15.87 -38.96
C PRO A 380 15.14 -16.89 -37.82
N GLN A 381 14.04 -17.13 -37.10
CA GLN A 381 13.98 -18.16 -36.06
C GLN A 381 13.53 -19.48 -36.65
N ARG A 382 14.24 -20.57 -36.31
CA ARG A 382 13.94 -21.92 -36.79
C ARG A 382 13.37 -22.79 -35.68
N ILE A 383 12.30 -23.51 -35.99
CA ILE A 383 11.63 -24.45 -35.10
C ILE A 383 11.55 -25.78 -35.84
N ASP A 384 12.40 -26.72 -35.44
CA ASP A 384 12.46 -28.05 -36.02
C ASP A 384 11.94 -29.07 -35.00
N VAL A 385 10.92 -29.84 -35.38
CA VAL A 385 10.22 -30.75 -34.46
C VAL A 385 10.09 -32.16 -35.04
N THR A 386 10.61 -33.16 -34.33
CA THR A 386 10.26 -34.56 -34.60
C THR A 386 9.04 -34.94 -33.77
N LEU A 387 7.92 -35.24 -34.43
CA LEU A 387 6.71 -35.66 -33.73
C LEU A 387 6.82 -37.14 -33.36
N GLN A 388 6.45 -37.45 -32.12
CA GLN A 388 6.31 -38.82 -31.64
C GLN A 388 4.87 -39.27 -31.83
N THR A 389 4.68 -40.54 -32.22
CA THR A 389 3.34 -41.13 -32.18
C THR A 389 2.84 -41.11 -30.74
N GLU A 390 1.53 -41.02 -30.55
CA GLU A 390 0.93 -41.01 -29.21
C GLU A 390 1.37 -42.23 -28.39
N LYS A 391 1.43 -43.40 -29.04
CA LYS A 391 1.94 -44.65 -28.46
C LYS A 391 3.38 -44.54 -27.96
N ALA A 392 4.28 -43.96 -28.77
CA ALA A 392 5.69 -43.82 -28.41
C ALA A 392 5.89 -42.79 -27.28
N ALA A 393 5.15 -41.69 -27.31
CA ALA A 393 5.16 -40.68 -26.25
C ALA A 393 4.69 -41.28 -24.92
N GLN A 394 3.55 -41.99 -24.91
CA GLN A 394 3.04 -42.65 -23.71
C GLN A 394 3.99 -43.73 -23.18
N LEU A 395 4.68 -44.48 -24.05
CA LEU A 395 5.71 -45.43 -23.63
C LEU A 395 6.92 -44.75 -22.98
N ALA A 396 7.36 -43.61 -23.51
CA ALA A 396 8.46 -42.83 -22.91
C ALA A 396 8.05 -42.18 -21.57
N GLU A 397 6.78 -41.82 -21.41
CA GLU A 397 6.20 -41.24 -20.20
C GLU A 397 5.82 -42.31 -19.14
N ALA A 398 5.73 -43.59 -19.55
CA ALA A 398 5.29 -44.68 -18.70
C ALA A 398 6.24 -44.92 -17.53
N LYS A 399 5.67 -45.02 -16.32
CA LYS A 399 6.45 -45.39 -15.14
C LYS A 399 6.68 -46.90 -15.12
N PRO A 400 7.89 -47.39 -14.81
CA PRO A 400 8.13 -48.84 -14.68
C PRO A 400 7.22 -49.51 -13.65
N LYS A 401 6.85 -48.76 -12.59
CA LYS A 401 5.89 -49.14 -11.57
C LYS A 401 5.07 -47.94 -11.10
N TYR A 402 3.84 -48.15 -10.67
CA TYR A 402 3.05 -47.15 -9.94
C TYR A 402 2.09 -47.81 -8.95
N VAL A 403 1.64 -47.07 -7.94
CA VAL A 403 0.57 -47.50 -7.04
C VAL A 403 -0.73 -46.84 -7.45
N ASN A 404 -1.78 -47.63 -7.63
CA ASN A 404 -3.08 -47.13 -8.09
C ASN A 404 -3.98 -46.62 -6.93
N SER A 405 -5.19 -46.18 -7.23
CA SER A 405 -6.12 -45.53 -6.28
C SER A 405 -6.62 -46.43 -5.14
N VAL A 406 -6.37 -47.74 -5.23
CA VAL A 406 -6.73 -48.73 -4.20
C VAL A 406 -5.51 -49.36 -3.53
N GLY A 407 -4.31 -48.81 -3.78
CA GLY A 407 -3.08 -49.25 -3.13
C GLY A 407 -2.42 -50.49 -3.77
N MET A 408 -2.82 -50.89 -4.98
CA MET A 408 -2.13 -51.95 -5.73
C MET A 408 -0.88 -51.39 -6.43
N GLU A 409 0.27 -52.03 -6.23
CA GLU A 409 1.46 -51.78 -7.06
C GLU A 409 1.28 -52.47 -8.42
N MET A 410 1.27 -51.68 -9.48
CA MET A 410 1.18 -52.08 -10.88
C MET A 410 2.58 -52.02 -11.52
N VAL A 411 3.00 -53.10 -12.19
CA VAL A 411 4.33 -53.23 -12.82
C VAL A 411 4.18 -53.26 -14.33
N LEU A 412 4.95 -52.44 -15.05
CA LEU A 412 4.95 -52.38 -16.51
C LEU A 412 5.74 -53.54 -17.11
N PHE A 413 5.14 -54.23 -18.06
CA PHE A 413 5.76 -55.30 -18.82
C PHE A 413 5.83 -54.98 -20.32
N GLN A 414 6.99 -55.28 -20.89
CA GLN A 414 7.23 -55.27 -22.34
C GLN A 414 7.33 -56.71 -22.80
N PRO A 415 6.20 -57.32 -23.22
CA PRO A 415 6.19 -58.74 -23.48
C PRO A 415 6.92 -59.09 -24.78
N SER A 416 7.20 -60.38 -24.92
CA SER A 416 7.86 -60.98 -26.08
C SER A 416 7.24 -62.34 -26.36
N ASN A 417 7.67 -62.99 -27.42
CA ASN A 417 7.07 -64.24 -27.87
C ASN A 417 7.16 -65.34 -26.78
N VAL A 418 6.08 -66.10 -26.65
CA VAL A 418 5.94 -67.25 -25.74
C VAL A 418 5.26 -68.39 -26.46
N THR A 419 5.56 -69.63 -26.07
CA THR A 419 4.77 -70.78 -26.49
C THR A 419 3.95 -71.27 -25.30
N LEU A 420 2.64 -71.09 -25.36
CA LEU A 420 1.72 -71.56 -24.31
C LEU A 420 1.59 -73.08 -24.33
N GLY A 421 1.22 -73.66 -23.19
CA GLY A 421 1.00 -75.10 -23.05
C GLY A 421 2.31 -75.88 -22.88
N ALA A 422 2.22 -77.20 -23.06
CA ALA A 422 3.32 -78.12 -22.79
C ALA A 422 3.41 -79.23 -23.86
N PRO A 423 4.62 -79.63 -24.28
CA PRO A 423 4.79 -80.72 -25.23
C PRO A 423 4.34 -82.05 -24.60
N ARG A 424 3.93 -83.01 -25.44
CA ARG A 424 3.47 -84.33 -25.00
C ARG A 424 4.50 -85.14 -24.20
N SER A 425 5.78 -84.81 -24.35
CA SER A 425 6.89 -85.40 -23.60
C SER A 425 7.08 -84.80 -22.20
N GLU A 426 6.42 -83.68 -21.88
CA GLU A 426 6.58 -83.03 -20.57
C GLU A 426 5.82 -83.80 -19.48
N SER A 427 6.52 -84.17 -18.41
CA SER A 427 5.89 -84.86 -17.28
C SER A 427 4.83 -83.97 -16.62
N GLY A 428 3.64 -84.55 -16.39
CA GLY A 428 2.48 -83.87 -15.84
C GLY A 428 1.58 -83.18 -16.87
N GLN A 429 1.93 -83.18 -18.16
CA GLN A 429 1.13 -82.56 -19.23
C GLN A 429 -0.30 -83.15 -19.32
N ARG A 430 -1.29 -82.29 -19.58
CA ARG A 430 -2.69 -82.68 -19.79
C ARG A 430 -3.14 -82.48 -21.24
N ALA A 431 -4.18 -83.23 -21.65
CA ALA A 431 -4.69 -83.21 -23.02
C ALA A 431 -5.13 -81.83 -23.54
N ASN A 432 -5.50 -80.92 -22.65
CA ASN A 432 -5.95 -79.55 -22.93
C ASN A 432 -4.80 -78.51 -23.01
N GLU A 433 -3.55 -78.93 -22.84
CA GLU A 433 -2.37 -78.04 -22.84
C GLU A 433 -1.67 -78.03 -24.20
N PHE A 434 -2.41 -77.61 -25.24
CA PHE A 434 -1.87 -77.52 -26.60
C PHE A 434 -0.77 -76.47 -26.71
N LEU A 435 0.30 -76.80 -27.45
CA LEU A 435 1.34 -75.85 -27.80
C LEU A 435 0.78 -74.76 -28.72
N ARG A 436 0.89 -73.50 -28.30
CA ARG A 436 0.42 -72.33 -29.05
C ARG A 436 1.51 -71.26 -29.08
N PRO A 437 2.16 -71.01 -30.23
CA PRO A 437 3.03 -69.86 -30.40
C PRO A 437 2.22 -68.57 -30.29
N VAL A 438 2.66 -67.64 -29.44
CA VAL A 438 2.02 -66.34 -29.23
C VAL A 438 3.04 -65.22 -29.36
N GLU A 439 2.68 -64.19 -30.12
CA GLU A 439 3.37 -62.91 -30.18
C GLU A 439 2.59 -61.89 -29.33
N LEU A 440 3.18 -61.46 -28.22
CA LEU A 440 2.63 -60.40 -27.38
C LEU A 440 3.36 -59.10 -27.72
N THR A 441 2.65 -58.14 -28.32
CA THR A 441 3.22 -56.86 -28.77
C THR A 441 2.72 -55.66 -27.96
N ARG A 442 1.65 -55.85 -27.19
CA ARG A 442 1.04 -54.78 -26.39
C ARG A 442 1.70 -54.70 -25.02
N HIS A 443 2.24 -53.53 -24.70
CA HIS A 443 2.71 -53.21 -23.36
C HIS A 443 1.52 -53.18 -22.39
N PHE A 444 1.68 -53.79 -21.22
CA PHE A 444 0.64 -53.84 -20.21
C PHE A 444 1.22 -53.74 -18.81
N TYR A 445 0.44 -53.21 -17.88
CA TYR A 445 0.69 -53.32 -16.47
C TYR A 445 0.00 -54.56 -15.91
N ALA A 446 0.62 -55.23 -14.94
CA ALA A 446 -0.03 -56.21 -14.09
C ALA A 446 0.18 -55.87 -12.61
N ALA A 447 -0.81 -56.14 -11.77
CA ALA A 447 -0.66 -56.00 -10.33
C ALA A 447 0.41 -56.96 -9.82
N SER A 448 1.30 -56.47 -8.95
CA SER A 448 2.40 -57.24 -8.37
C SER A 448 1.90 -58.41 -7.49
N THR A 449 0.68 -58.33 -6.95
CA THR A 449 0.01 -59.37 -6.15
C THR A 449 -1.34 -59.73 -6.77
N GLU A 450 -1.98 -60.81 -6.31
CA GLU A 450 -3.42 -60.95 -6.46
C GLU A 450 -4.17 -59.80 -5.77
N VAL A 451 -5.43 -59.60 -6.14
CA VAL A 451 -6.29 -58.61 -5.47
C VAL A 451 -6.53 -59.05 -4.03
N ALA A 452 -6.20 -58.19 -3.06
CA ALA A 452 -6.44 -58.48 -1.65
C ALA A 452 -7.90 -58.23 -1.27
N GLN A 453 -8.38 -58.91 -0.22
CA GLN A 453 -9.76 -58.73 0.29
C GLN A 453 -10.06 -57.28 0.63
N ALA A 454 -9.13 -56.55 1.25
CA ALA A 454 -9.31 -55.13 1.56
C ALA A 454 -9.49 -54.26 0.31
N GLN A 455 -8.85 -54.62 -0.81
CA GLN A 455 -8.97 -53.90 -2.08
C GLN A 455 -10.30 -54.22 -2.77
N PHE A 456 -10.76 -55.47 -2.70
CA PHE A 456 -12.04 -55.90 -3.24
C PHE A 456 -13.23 -55.36 -2.42
N ALA A 457 -13.09 -55.24 -1.11
CA ALA A 457 -14.10 -54.68 -0.20
C ALA A 457 -14.46 -53.21 -0.52
N LEU A 458 -13.59 -52.48 -1.22
CA LEU A 458 -13.87 -51.12 -1.70
C LEU A 458 -14.89 -51.10 -2.85
N PHE A 459 -15.03 -52.22 -3.57
CA PHE A 459 -16.01 -52.42 -4.64
C PHE A 459 -17.29 -53.05 -4.11
N ASP A 460 -17.17 -54.16 -3.38
CA ASP A 460 -18.30 -54.89 -2.79
C ASP A 460 -18.34 -54.66 -1.28
N THR A 461 -18.98 -53.55 -0.90
CA THR A 461 -19.13 -53.12 0.49
C THR A 461 -20.19 -53.90 1.27
N GLY A 462 -21.00 -54.72 0.57
CA GLY A 462 -22.10 -55.49 1.17
C GLY A 462 -21.69 -56.87 1.66
N ARG A 463 -20.54 -57.39 1.19
CA ARG A 463 -20.01 -58.70 1.56
C ARG A 463 -19.26 -58.66 2.90
N SER A 464 -19.46 -59.70 3.70
CA SER A 464 -18.62 -59.96 4.88
C SER A 464 -17.37 -60.73 4.48
N TYR A 465 -16.20 -60.24 4.90
CA TYR A 465 -14.89 -60.83 4.63
C TYR A 465 -14.34 -61.47 5.89
N SER A 466 -13.76 -62.67 5.77
CA SER A 466 -13.15 -63.40 6.89
C SER A 466 -11.62 -63.31 6.85
N GLY A 467 -11.01 -63.12 8.02
CA GLY A 467 -9.55 -63.08 8.17
C GLY A 467 -8.95 -61.68 7.95
N SER A 468 -7.65 -61.65 7.67
CA SER A 468 -6.92 -60.40 7.42
C SER A 468 -7.29 -59.81 6.06
N GLY A 469 -7.46 -58.49 5.98
CA GLY A 469 -7.68 -57.79 4.71
C GLY A 469 -6.54 -57.94 3.70
N ALA A 470 -5.38 -58.42 4.13
CA ALA A 470 -4.23 -58.74 3.27
C ALA A 470 -4.29 -60.13 2.63
N LEU A 471 -5.27 -60.97 2.97
CA LEU A 471 -5.50 -62.24 2.26
C LEU A 471 -5.96 -61.96 0.82
N PRO A 472 -5.60 -62.81 -0.17
CA PRO A 472 -6.16 -62.70 -1.51
C PRO A 472 -7.68 -62.87 -1.46
N ILE A 473 -8.40 -62.15 -2.32
CA ILE A 473 -9.81 -62.41 -2.53
C ILE A 473 -9.98 -63.74 -3.27
N SER A 474 -10.79 -64.63 -2.71
CA SER A 474 -11.23 -65.86 -3.36
C SER A 474 -12.74 -66.03 -3.18
N ASN A 475 -13.30 -67.13 -3.73
CA ASN A 475 -14.73 -67.38 -3.76
C ASN A 475 -15.49 -66.20 -4.39
N VAL A 476 -14.97 -65.72 -5.52
CA VAL A 476 -15.57 -64.71 -6.39
C VAL A 476 -15.73 -65.31 -7.79
N SER A 477 -16.87 -65.06 -8.43
CA SER A 477 -17.07 -65.49 -9.81
C SER A 477 -16.23 -64.65 -10.77
N TRP A 478 -16.06 -65.15 -11.99
CA TRP A 478 -15.38 -64.41 -13.05
C TRP A 478 -16.07 -63.07 -13.34
N ASP A 479 -17.41 -63.04 -13.40
CA ASP A 479 -18.19 -61.81 -13.62
C ASP A 479 -17.92 -60.78 -12.52
N GLN A 480 -17.85 -61.18 -11.25
CA GLN A 480 -17.53 -60.27 -10.14
C GLN A 480 -16.12 -59.69 -10.28
N ALA A 481 -15.14 -60.50 -10.65
CA ALA A 481 -13.77 -60.05 -10.89
C ALA A 481 -13.67 -59.08 -12.08
N ALA A 482 -14.41 -59.34 -13.16
CA ALA A 482 -14.50 -58.46 -14.32
C ALA A 482 -15.25 -57.14 -14.00
N GLN A 483 -16.30 -57.19 -13.17
CA GLN A 483 -16.99 -55.99 -12.68
C GLN A 483 -16.09 -55.14 -11.79
N TYR A 484 -15.28 -55.76 -10.91
CA TYR A 484 -14.25 -55.06 -10.13
C TYR A 484 -13.28 -54.29 -11.03
N CYS A 485 -12.78 -54.93 -12.09
CA CYS A 485 -11.90 -54.29 -13.08
C CYS A 485 -12.55 -53.05 -13.72
N ASN A 486 -13.82 -53.17 -14.13
CA ASN A 486 -14.56 -52.03 -14.69
C ASN A 486 -14.82 -50.92 -13.67
N TRP A 487 -15.15 -51.27 -12.42
CA TRP A 487 -15.32 -50.31 -11.33
C TRP A 487 -14.03 -49.52 -11.10
N LEU A 488 -12.89 -50.21 -11.01
CA LEU A 488 -11.59 -49.59 -10.82
C LEU A 488 -11.21 -48.69 -12.01
N SER A 489 -11.52 -49.12 -13.24
CA SER A 489 -11.34 -48.31 -14.45
C SER A 489 -12.10 -46.99 -14.37
N LYS A 490 -13.41 -47.06 -14.03
CA LYS A 490 -14.25 -45.86 -13.87
C LYS A 490 -13.74 -44.95 -12.76
N LYS A 491 -13.31 -45.53 -11.64
CA LYS A 491 -12.75 -44.79 -10.50
C LYS A 491 -11.51 -43.98 -10.88
N GLU A 492 -10.72 -44.45 -11.84
CA GLU A 492 -9.49 -43.80 -12.30
C GLU A 492 -9.65 -43.06 -13.64
N GLY A 493 -10.88 -42.90 -14.13
CA GLY A 493 -11.15 -42.20 -15.39
C GLY A 493 -10.68 -42.93 -16.65
N LEU A 494 -10.48 -44.24 -16.58
CA LEU A 494 -10.08 -45.10 -17.70
C LEU A 494 -11.31 -45.67 -18.42
N SER A 495 -11.12 -46.09 -19.67
CA SER A 495 -12.18 -46.71 -20.47
C SER A 495 -12.46 -48.13 -19.96
N PRO A 496 -13.69 -48.51 -19.58
CA PRO A 496 -14.00 -49.88 -19.14
C PRO A 496 -13.68 -50.92 -20.22
N PHE A 497 -13.01 -52.02 -19.86
CA PHE A 497 -12.67 -53.08 -20.80
C PHE A 497 -13.87 -54.00 -21.09
N TYR A 498 -14.65 -54.34 -20.06
CA TYR A 498 -15.77 -55.27 -20.20
C TYR A 498 -17.09 -54.55 -20.46
N LYS A 499 -18.00 -55.21 -21.18
CA LYS A 499 -19.37 -54.76 -21.45
C LYS A 499 -20.34 -55.71 -20.75
N PHE A 500 -21.22 -55.12 -19.94
CA PHE A 500 -22.22 -55.85 -19.14
C PHE A 500 -23.63 -55.42 -19.53
N ASN A 501 -24.59 -56.35 -19.38
CA ASN A 501 -26.02 -56.07 -19.38
C ASN A 501 -26.62 -56.67 -18.10
N GLY A 502 -26.97 -55.81 -17.13
CA GLY A 502 -27.12 -56.23 -15.74
C GLY A 502 -25.79 -56.79 -15.22
N ASP A 503 -25.85 -57.90 -14.49
CA ASP A 503 -24.66 -58.57 -13.94
C ASP A 503 -23.98 -59.53 -14.93
N ARG A 504 -24.52 -59.66 -16.15
CA ARG A 504 -24.04 -60.64 -17.13
C ARG A 504 -23.09 -60.01 -18.13
N TYR A 505 -21.90 -60.59 -18.25
CA TYR A 505 -20.93 -60.26 -19.28
C TYR A 505 -21.48 -60.49 -20.71
N ARG A 506 -21.22 -59.54 -21.61
CA ARG A 506 -21.69 -59.56 -23.02
C ARG A 506 -20.59 -59.37 -24.07
N GLY A 507 -19.37 -59.06 -23.65
CA GLY A 507 -18.24 -58.82 -24.53
C GLY A 507 -17.30 -57.76 -23.97
N PHE A 508 -16.33 -57.34 -24.76
CA PHE A 508 -15.29 -56.41 -24.32
C PHE A 508 -14.95 -55.37 -25.39
N ASP A 509 -14.11 -54.41 -25.03
CA ASP A 509 -13.47 -53.45 -25.93
C ASP A 509 -11.96 -53.73 -25.98
N PRO A 510 -11.43 -54.30 -27.08
CA PRO A 510 -10.01 -54.60 -27.20
C PRO A 510 -9.14 -53.32 -27.18
N ASN A 511 -9.73 -52.15 -27.40
CA ASN A 511 -9.04 -50.86 -27.50
C ASN A 511 -9.07 -50.08 -26.18
N SER A 512 -9.66 -50.63 -25.12
CA SER A 512 -9.67 -50.02 -23.79
C SER A 512 -8.28 -50.00 -23.15
N ASP A 513 -8.00 -48.92 -22.42
CA ASP A 513 -6.84 -48.71 -21.56
C ASP A 513 -7.11 -49.04 -20.08
N GLY A 514 -8.33 -49.52 -19.78
CA GLY A 514 -8.80 -49.82 -18.44
C GLY A 514 -8.30 -51.15 -17.88
N TYR A 515 -8.59 -51.35 -16.60
CA TYR A 515 -8.32 -52.60 -15.90
C TYR A 515 -9.17 -53.74 -16.44
N ARG A 516 -8.56 -54.91 -16.43
CA ARG A 516 -9.11 -56.19 -16.86
C ARG A 516 -8.38 -57.34 -16.16
N LEU A 517 -8.91 -58.54 -16.29
CA LEU A 517 -8.16 -59.76 -16.00
C LEU A 517 -7.06 -59.92 -17.06
N LEU A 518 -5.94 -60.51 -16.66
CA LEU A 518 -4.88 -60.89 -17.60
C LEU A 518 -5.42 -61.93 -18.59
N THR A 519 -4.90 -61.94 -19.81
CA THR A 519 -5.18 -63.07 -20.72
C THR A 519 -4.42 -64.31 -20.26
N GLU A 520 -4.84 -65.49 -20.73
CA GLU A 520 -4.10 -66.74 -20.53
C GLU A 520 -2.65 -66.57 -20.97
N ALA A 521 -2.46 -65.92 -22.13
CA ALA A 521 -1.16 -65.72 -22.73
C ALA A 521 -0.26 -64.81 -21.89
N GLU A 522 -0.82 -63.69 -21.41
CA GLU A 522 -0.10 -62.76 -20.54
C GLU A 522 0.27 -63.41 -19.22
N TRP A 523 -0.68 -64.11 -18.58
CA TRP A 523 -0.45 -64.78 -17.31
C TRP A 523 0.67 -65.82 -17.43
N GLU A 524 0.60 -66.69 -18.44
CA GLU A 524 1.62 -67.74 -18.62
C GLU A 524 2.97 -67.17 -19.08
N TRP A 525 2.98 -66.08 -19.86
CA TRP A 525 4.20 -65.33 -20.18
C TRP A 525 4.85 -64.76 -18.91
N LEU A 526 4.06 -64.15 -18.01
CA LEU A 526 4.56 -63.64 -16.74
C LEU A 526 5.19 -64.75 -15.90
N ALA A 527 4.50 -65.88 -15.77
CA ALA A 527 4.97 -67.01 -14.96
C ALA A 527 6.21 -67.71 -15.53
N ARG A 528 6.39 -67.75 -16.86
CA ARG A 528 7.43 -68.58 -17.51
C ARG A 528 8.57 -67.81 -18.16
N LYS A 529 8.36 -66.56 -18.59
CA LYS A 529 9.28 -65.85 -19.49
C LYS A 529 9.66 -64.45 -19.01
N ALA A 530 8.75 -63.72 -18.35
CA ALA A 530 9.04 -62.38 -17.86
C ALA A 530 10.26 -62.36 -16.93
N GLY A 531 11.18 -61.41 -17.12
CA GLY A 531 12.44 -61.34 -16.36
C GLY A 531 13.42 -62.50 -16.59
N ARG A 532 13.19 -63.36 -17.59
CA ARG A 532 14.01 -64.56 -17.87
C ARG A 532 14.50 -64.56 -19.32
N ILE A 533 15.75 -65.02 -19.53
CA ILE A 533 16.35 -65.13 -20.87
C ILE A 533 15.60 -66.16 -21.73
N LYS A 534 15.19 -67.29 -21.13
CA LYS A 534 14.39 -68.35 -21.79
C LYS A 534 13.10 -68.64 -21.02
N GLN A 535 12.12 -69.21 -21.73
CA GLN A 535 10.90 -69.73 -21.13
C GLN A 535 11.23 -70.94 -20.24
N THR A 536 10.67 -71.00 -19.04
CA THR A 536 10.87 -72.10 -18.09
C THR A 536 9.66 -73.01 -17.97
N ARG A 537 9.86 -74.23 -17.47
CA ARG A 537 8.78 -75.21 -17.22
C ARG A 537 7.94 -74.86 -15.98
N PHE A 538 8.57 -74.39 -14.91
CA PHE A 538 7.95 -73.94 -13.66
C PHE A 538 8.27 -72.45 -13.40
N PRO A 539 7.58 -71.77 -12.49
CA PRO A 539 7.91 -70.39 -12.13
C PRO A 539 9.34 -70.25 -11.56
N TRP A 540 9.86 -71.26 -10.88
CA TRP A 540 11.24 -71.26 -10.35
C TRP A 540 12.30 -71.67 -11.37
N GLY A 541 11.96 -72.36 -12.46
CA GLY A 541 12.94 -72.89 -13.39
C GLY A 541 12.48 -74.16 -14.09
N ASP A 542 13.43 -74.94 -14.61
CA ASP A 542 13.15 -76.21 -15.31
C ASP A 542 13.25 -77.44 -14.39
N ASP A 543 13.80 -77.25 -13.19
CA ASP A 543 13.98 -78.30 -12.18
C ASP A 543 12.62 -78.69 -11.56
N PRO A 544 12.22 -79.97 -11.57
CA PRO A 544 11.00 -80.42 -10.90
C PRO A 544 11.07 -80.35 -9.36
N VAL A 545 12.24 -80.16 -8.77
CA VAL A 545 12.39 -79.96 -7.32
C VAL A 545 11.87 -78.58 -6.94
N ILE A 546 10.93 -78.55 -6.01
CA ILE A 546 10.30 -77.31 -5.53
C ILE A 546 11.26 -76.63 -4.54
N PRO A 547 11.72 -75.39 -4.80
CA PRO A 547 12.58 -74.68 -3.87
C PRO A 547 11.88 -74.41 -2.54
N LYS A 548 12.62 -74.42 -1.43
CA LYS A 548 12.06 -74.08 -0.11
C LYS A 548 11.45 -72.68 -0.13
N GLY A 549 10.20 -72.56 0.33
CA GLY A 549 9.48 -71.28 0.38
C GLY A 549 9.17 -70.68 -0.99
N ALA A 550 9.04 -71.50 -2.03
CA ALA A 550 8.72 -71.05 -3.38
C ALA A 550 7.33 -70.41 -3.50
N GLY A 551 6.37 -70.82 -2.67
CA GLY A 551 5.00 -70.30 -2.65
C GLY A 551 4.09 -71.10 -1.74
N ASN A 552 2.84 -70.66 -1.61
CA ASN A 552 1.81 -71.35 -0.82
C ASN A 552 1.14 -72.45 -1.65
N ILE A 553 1.36 -73.72 -1.32
CA ILE A 553 0.84 -74.88 -2.07
C ILE A 553 0.36 -75.95 -1.07
N ALA A 554 -0.11 -77.11 -1.53
CA ALA A 554 -0.46 -78.18 -0.59
C ALA A 554 0.82 -78.74 0.06
N ASP A 555 1.20 -78.18 1.20
CA ASP A 555 2.38 -78.54 1.98
C ASP A 555 2.08 -79.69 2.98
N GLU A 556 3.02 -80.00 3.88
CA GLU A 556 2.82 -81.00 4.94
C GLU A 556 1.54 -80.80 5.78
N SER A 557 1.08 -79.56 5.96
CA SER A 557 -0.14 -79.26 6.71
C SER A 557 -1.43 -79.68 6.00
N ALA A 558 -1.35 -80.00 4.71
CA ALA A 558 -2.42 -80.52 3.87
C ALA A 558 -2.55 -82.06 3.92
N ASN A 559 -1.61 -82.76 4.56
CA ASN A 559 -1.65 -84.22 4.72
C ASN A 559 -2.95 -84.67 5.41
N GLY A 560 -3.72 -85.53 4.75
CA GLY A 560 -5.03 -85.99 5.21
C GLY A 560 -6.18 -85.01 5.02
N LYS A 561 -5.94 -83.78 4.53
CA LYS A 561 -6.97 -82.79 4.19
C LYS A 561 -7.22 -82.68 2.69
N THR A 562 -6.17 -82.84 1.88
CA THR A 562 -6.26 -82.88 0.42
C THR A 562 -5.90 -84.27 -0.10
N ARG A 563 -6.26 -84.53 -1.38
CA ARG A 563 -5.94 -85.81 -2.04
C ARG A 563 -4.43 -85.98 -2.31
N PHE A 564 -3.74 -84.88 -2.59
CA PHE A 564 -2.31 -84.83 -2.88
C PHE A 564 -1.69 -83.63 -2.18
N TYR A 565 -0.46 -83.79 -1.71
CA TYR A 565 0.36 -82.74 -1.12
C TYR A 565 1.83 -82.99 -1.49
N VAL A 566 2.70 -82.01 -1.24
CA VAL A 566 4.14 -82.06 -1.49
C VAL A 566 4.85 -82.48 -0.20
N PRO A 567 5.39 -83.71 -0.11
CA PRO A 567 6.07 -84.17 1.09
C PRO A 567 7.38 -83.42 1.32
N ASN A 568 7.73 -83.19 2.59
CA ASN A 568 8.89 -82.44 3.06
C ASN A 568 8.95 -80.97 2.63
N TYR A 569 7.81 -80.41 2.21
CA TYR A 569 7.65 -78.98 1.94
C TYR A 569 6.79 -78.35 3.04
N VAL A 570 7.22 -77.19 3.52
CA VAL A 570 6.50 -76.42 4.56
C VAL A 570 6.56 -74.96 4.17
N ASP A 571 5.39 -74.36 3.93
CA ASP A 571 5.24 -72.93 3.61
C ASP A 571 4.66 -72.11 4.77
N GLY A 572 4.12 -72.79 5.79
CA GLY A 572 3.62 -72.17 7.02
C GLY A 572 2.14 -71.82 6.98
N TYR A 573 1.39 -72.18 5.94
CA TYR A 573 -0.01 -71.83 5.78
C TYR A 573 -0.86 -73.04 5.37
N ALA A 574 -1.84 -73.41 6.21
CA ALA A 574 -2.77 -74.51 5.90
C ALA A 574 -3.89 -74.15 4.90
N GLY A 575 -3.87 -72.93 4.36
CA GLY A 575 -4.89 -72.32 3.52
C GLY A 575 -4.28 -71.10 2.83
N VAL A 576 -5.09 -70.11 2.43
CA VAL A 576 -4.55 -68.87 1.85
C VAL A 576 -3.61 -68.14 2.81
N ALA A 577 -2.51 -67.63 2.27
CA ALA A 577 -1.54 -66.78 2.93
C ALA A 577 -1.82 -65.31 2.56
N PRO A 578 -1.46 -64.32 3.41
CA PRO A 578 -1.47 -62.92 2.99
C PRO A 578 -0.68 -62.74 1.69
N VAL A 579 -1.19 -61.92 0.77
CA VAL A 579 -0.43 -61.60 -0.45
C VAL A 579 0.93 -61.04 -0.06
N LYS A 580 1.96 -61.29 -0.89
CA LYS A 580 3.35 -60.86 -0.63
C LYS A 580 4.04 -61.61 0.52
N SER A 581 3.52 -62.76 0.97
CA SER A 581 4.17 -63.57 2.01
C SER A 581 5.45 -64.26 1.53
N PHE A 582 5.56 -64.49 0.22
CA PHE A 582 6.70 -65.15 -0.41
C PHE A 582 7.53 -64.17 -1.23
N ALA A 583 8.78 -64.57 -1.52
CA ALA A 583 9.71 -63.77 -2.30
C ALA A 583 9.14 -63.41 -3.69
N THR A 584 9.52 -62.25 -4.21
CA THR A 584 9.20 -61.87 -5.60
C THR A 584 9.86 -62.83 -6.57
N ASP A 585 9.15 -63.14 -7.65
CA ASP A 585 9.71 -63.80 -8.83
C ASP A 585 10.66 -62.87 -9.60
N LYS A 586 11.31 -63.39 -10.65
CA LYS A 586 12.24 -62.63 -11.50
C LYS A 586 11.59 -61.49 -12.28
N ALA A 587 10.27 -61.53 -12.46
CA ALA A 587 9.49 -60.46 -13.07
C ALA A 587 9.03 -59.40 -12.05
N GLY A 588 9.30 -59.59 -10.77
CA GLY A 588 8.89 -58.70 -9.68
C GLY A 588 7.44 -58.93 -9.23
N LEU A 589 6.85 -60.09 -9.53
CA LEU A 589 5.53 -60.50 -9.08
C LEU A 589 5.61 -61.38 -7.84
N HIS A 590 4.60 -61.29 -6.99
CA HIS A 590 4.40 -62.18 -5.85
C HIS A 590 3.36 -63.24 -6.17
N ASP A 591 3.47 -64.36 -5.47
CA ASP A 591 2.47 -65.42 -5.38
C ASP A 591 2.12 -66.11 -6.72
N ILE A 592 2.84 -65.82 -7.82
CA ILE A 592 2.66 -66.50 -9.12
C ILE A 592 2.93 -68.03 -9.08
N PHE A 593 3.43 -68.52 -7.93
CA PHE A 593 3.78 -69.90 -7.64
C PHE A 593 2.66 -70.68 -6.94
N GLY A 594 1.65 -70.01 -6.36
CA GLY A 594 0.68 -70.63 -5.48
C GLY A 594 -0.27 -69.62 -4.83
N ASN A 595 -0.77 -69.92 -3.63
CA ASN A 595 -1.75 -69.16 -2.87
C ASN A 595 -3.18 -69.33 -3.42
N VAL A 596 -3.55 -68.62 -4.47
CA VAL A 596 -4.83 -68.85 -5.19
C VAL A 596 -4.57 -68.98 -6.67
N ALA A 597 -5.33 -69.85 -7.34
CA ALA A 597 -5.35 -69.84 -8.79
C ALA A 597 -6.05 -68.55 -9.26
N GLU A 598 -5.67 -68.01 -10.39
CA GLU A 598 -6.13 -66.69 -10.84
C GLU A 598 -7.06 -66.82 -12.04
N TRP A 599 -8.25 -66.25 -11.94
CA TRP A 599 -9.12 -66.03 -13.10
C TRP A 599 -8.37 -65.24 -14.18
N VAL A 600 -8.43 -65.73 -15.41
CA VAL A 600 -7.94 -65.03 -16.60
C VAL A 600 -9.11 -64.64 -17.50
N HIS A 601 -8.89 -63.71 -18.43
CA HIS A 601 -9.92 -63.20 -19.33
C HIS A 601 -10.58 -64.31 -20.16
N ASP A 602 -9.78 -65.25 -20.65
CA ASP A 602 -10.16 -66.23 -21.65
C ASP A 602 -11.24 -67.22 -21.19
N TYR A 603 -12.15 -67.55 -22.11
CA TYR A 603 -12.97 -68.75 -21.98
C TYR A 603 -12.12 -70.02 -22.12
N TYR A 604 -12.49 -71.06 -21.39
CA TYR A 604 -11.89 -72.37 -21.50
C TYR A 604 -12.23 -73.01 -22.86
N SER A 605 -11.24 -73.63 -23.50
CA SER A 605 -11.40 -74.26 -24.81
C SER A 605 -10.53 -75.51 -24.94
N LEU A 606 -11.15 -76.58 -25.44
CA LEU A 606 -10.49 -77.83 -25.83
C LEU A 606 -10.20 -77.91 -27.33
N VAL A 607 -10.49 -76.84 -28.07
CA VAL A 607 -10.20 -76.78 -29.51
C VAL A 607 -8.69 -76.57 -29.71
N PRO A 608 -7.98 -77.49 -30.38
CA PRO A 608 -6.57 -77.31 -30.71
C PRO A 608 -6.37 -76.08 -31.61
N PRO A 609 -5.20 -75.41 -31.53
CA PRO A 609 -4.87 -74.37 -32.49
C PRO A 609 -4.78 -74.94 -33.91
N ALA A 610 -4.99 -74.09 -34.92
CA ALA A 610 -4.68 -74.46 -36.29
C ALA A 610 -3.17 -74.70 -36.44
N ASN A 611 -2.78 -75.64 -37.32
CA ASN A 611 -1.37 -75.92 -37.59
C ASN A 611 -0.64 -74.64 -38.03
N ASP A 612 0.56 -74.43 -37.49
CA ASP A 612 1.47 -73.32 -37.80
C ASP A 612 0.92 -71.90 -37.53
N ALA A 613 -0.21 -71.76 -36.82
CA ALA A 613 -0.75 -70.46 -36.46
C ALA A 613 0.03 -69.83 -35.29
N VAL A 614 0.59 -68.63 -35.53
CA VAL A 614 1.09 -67.74 -34.47
C VAL A 614 -0.04 -66.79 -34.10
N LEU A 615 -0.43 -66.78 -32.82
CA LEU A 615 -1.48 -65.89 -32.33
C LEU A 615 -0.87 -64.56 -31.89
N GLN A 616 -1.33 -63.44 -32.45
CA GLN A 616 -0.90 -62.10 -32.04
C GLN A 616 -1.87 -61.52 -30.99
N ASP A 617 -1.34 -61.10 -29.83
CA ASP A 617 -2.06 -60.51 -28.71
C ASP A 617 -3.45 -61.15 -28.44
N PRO A 618 -3.55 -62.48 -28.24
CA PRO A 618 -4.82 -63.18 -28.18
C PRO A 618 -5.64 -62.76 -26.95
N LEU A 619 -6.90 -62.39 -27.18
CA LEU A 619 -7.91 -62.05 -26.14
C LEU A 619 -8.93 -63.17 -25.93
N GLY A 620 -8.53 -64.42 -26.19
CA GLY A 620 -9.39 -65.59 -26.04
C GLY A 620 -10.56 -65.65 -27.03
N ARG A 621 -11.49 -66.57 -26.77
CA ARG A 621 -12.74 -66.70 -27.54
C ARG A 621 -13.73 -65.61 -27.13
N GLN A 622 -14.62 -65.21 -28.04
CA GLN A 622 -15.68 -64.25 -27.74
C GLN A 622 -16.84 -64.86 -26.94
N GLN A 623 -17.01 -66.19 -27.00
CA GLN A 623 -18.08 -66.94 -26.34
C GLN A 623 -17.55 -68.27 -25.80
N GLY A 624 -18.14 -68.72 -24.70
CA GLY A 624 -17.89 -70.02 -24.07
C GLY A 624 -18.77 -70.22 -22.84
N ASP A 625 -18.72 -71.42 -22.28
CA ASP A 625 -19.56 -71.80 -21.13
C ASP A 625 -18.85 -71.64 -19.79
N GLN A 626 -17.51 -71.68 -19.78
CA GLN A 626 -16.69 -71.58 -18.58
C GLN A 626 -15.49 -70.67 -18.83
N HIS A 627 -15.11 -69.89 -17.82
CA HIS A 627 -13.86 -69.14 -17.84
C HIS A 627 -12.72 -69.98 -17.31
N MET A 628 -11.51 -69.62 -17.69
CA MET A 628 -10.30 -70.31 -17.28
C MET A 628 -9.65 -69.64 -16.07
N PHE A 629 -8.98 -70.43 -15.27
CA PHE A 629 -8.03 -69.94 -14.26
C PHE A 629 -6.67 -70.61 -14.44
N LYS A 630 -5.63 -69.93 -13.99
CA LYS A 630 -4.22 -70.33 -14.14
C LYS A 630 -3.51 -70.29 -12.79
N GLY A 631 -2.38 -70.99 -12.72
CA GLY A 631 -1.55 -71.07 -11.51
C GLY A 631 -2.01 -72.11 -10.51
N ALA A 632 -1.09 -72.43 -9.61
CA ALA A 632 -1.34 -73.29 -8.47
C ALA A 632 -2.06 -72.51 -7.36
N ASN A 633 -2.56 -73.23 -6.38
CA ASN A 633 -3.18 -72.67 -5.18
C ASN A 633 -2.73 -73.45 -3.95
N TRP A 634 -3.14 -73.00 -2.76
CA TRP A 634 -2.83 -73.60 -1.46
C TRP A 634 -3.22 -75.09 -1.33
N SER A 635 -4.04 -75.64 -2.24
CA SER A 635 -4.44 -77.06 -2.26
C SER A 635 -3.83 -77.86 -3.43
N SER A 636 -2.95 -77.26 -4.23
CA SER A 636 -2.26 -77.90 -5.35
C SER A 636 -1.07 -78.72 -4.86
N GLY A 637 -1.10 -80.04 -5.08
CA GLY A 637 -0.11 -80.97 -4.52
C GLY A 637 0.65 -81.79 -5.56
N THR A 638 0.33 -81.65 -6.84
CA THR A 638 0.95 -82.44 -7.91
C THR A 638 1.81 -81.59 -8.83
N LEU A 639 2.89 -82.17 -9.37
CA LEU A 639 3.71 -81.51 -10.39
C LEU A 639 2.89 -81.07 -11.62
N THR A 640 1.77 -81.74 -11.90
CA THR A 640 0.84 -81.35 -12.97
C THR A 640 0.24 -79.96 -12.72
N GLU A 641 -0.23 -79.71 -11.50
CA GLU A 641 -0.92 -78.46 -11.09
C GLU A 641 0.05 -77.30 -10.87
N LEU A 642 1.29 -77.60 -10.48
CA LEU A 642 2.32 -76.59 -10.22
C LEU A 642 2.94 -75.97 -11.49
N ARG A 643 2.61 -76.50 -12.68
CA ARG A 643 3.10 -75.95 -13.94
C ARG A 643 2.24 -74.77 -14.37
N PRO A 644 2.85 -73.66 -14.86
CA PRO A 644 2.09 -72.56 -15.44
C PRO A 644 1.28 -72.96 -16.67
N ALA A 645 1.66 -74.05 -17.36
CA ALA A 645 0.92 -74.62 -18.47
C ALA A 645 -0.41 -75.28 -18.04
N TYR A 646 -0.60 -75.60 -16.75
CA TYR A 646 -1.85 -76.13 -16.22
C TYR A 646 -3.02 -75.20 -16.54
N ARG A 647 -4.18 -75.78 -16.90
CA ARG A 647 -5.41 -75.06 -17.25
C ARG A 647 -6.57 -75.65 -16.46
N GLY A 648 -7.18 -74.83 -15.61
CA GLY A 648 -8.44 -75.14 -14.95
C GLY A 648 -9.58 -74.26 -15.47
N SER A 649 -10.82 -74.66 -15.22
CA SER A 649 -12.01 -73.90 -15.63
C SER A 649 -13.10 -73.96 -14.59
N GLY A 650 -13.98 -72.96 -14.61
CA GLY A 650 -15.15 -72.90 -13.73
C GLY A 650 -16.17 -71.87 -14.21
N THR A 651 -17.35 -71.93 -13.58
CA THR A 651 -18.45 -70.96 -13.77
C THR A 651 -18.67 -70.11 -12.51
N GLU A 652 -18.58 -70.75 -11.35
CA GLU A 652 -18.79 -70.13 -10.04
C GLU A 652 -17.47 -69.83 -9.34
N GLY A 653 -17.53 -69.03 -8.27
CA GLY A 653 -16.40 -68.81 -7.37
C GLY A 653 -15.97 -70.09 -6.62
N SER A 654 -14.69 -70.17 -6.30
CA SER A 654 -14.09 -71.23 -5.47
C SER A 654 -13.16 -70.61 -4.43
N ASP A 655 -13.04 -71.21 -3.25
CA ASP A 655 -12.14 -70.75 -2.18
C ASP A 655 -10.64 -70.86 -2.56
N THR A 656 -10.33 -71.64 -3.58
CA THR A 656 -8.99 -71.79 -4.17
C THR A 656 -8.72 -70.86 -5.36
N VAL A 657 -9.71 -70.08 -5.83
CA VAL A 657 -9.60 -69.24 -7.03
C VAL A 657 -9.87 -67.77 -6.70
N GLY A 658 -8.87 -66.93 -6.95
CA GLY A 658 -8.92 -65.48 -6.88
C GLY A 658 -8.61 -64.86 -8.25
N PHE A 659 -8.02 -63.67 -8.26
CA PHE A 659 -7.61 -63.02 -9.50
C PHE A 659 -6.59 -61.90 -9.30
N ARG A 660 -5.96 -61.52 -10.40
CA ARG A 660 -5.04 -60.39 -10.53
C ARG A 660 -5.52 -59.48 -11.65
N VAL A 661 -5.34 -58.17 -11.46
CA VAL A 661 -5.70 -57.19 -12.49
C VAL A 661 -4.49 -56.85 -13.35
N GLY A 662 -4.75 -56.58 -14.62
CA GLY A 662 -3.84 -55.91 -15.53
C GLY A 662 -4.56 -54.84 -16.32
N ARG A 663 -3.80 -54.04 -17.07
CA ARG A 663 -4.34 -53.08 -18.05
C ARG A 663 -3.33 -52.84 -19.14
N PHE A 664 -3.78 -52.55 -20.34
CA PHE A 664 -2.86 -52.06 -21.36
C PHE A 664 -2.30 -50.70 -20.95
N LEU A 665 -1.05 -50.43 -21.34
CA LEU A 665 -0.43 -49.13 -21.14
C LEU A 665 -1.21 -48.04 -21.90
N TYR A 666 -1.69 -48.38 -23.09
CA TYR A 666 -2.46 -47.53 -23.99
C TYR A 666 -3.60 -48.31 -24.63
N GLY A 667 -4.70 -47.61 -24.91
CA GLY A 667 -5.72 -48.09 -25.84
C GLY A 667 -5.24 -48.00 -27.28
N GLU A 668 -5.94 -48.64 -28.23
CA GLU A 668 -5.68 -48.32 -29.65
C GLU A 668 -6.28 -46.95 -29.96
N ALA A 669 -5.48 -46.07 -30.56
CA ALA A 669 -5.92 -44.73 -30.93
C ALA A 669 -7.13 -44.81 -31.87
N LYS A 670 -8.19 -44.05 -31.56
CA LYS A 670 -9.32 -43.85 -32.47
C LYS A 670 -8.94 -42.98 -33.67
#